data_AF-A0AAN9Y762-F1
#
_entry.id   AF-A0AAN9Y762-F1
#
_cell.length_a   1.000
_cell.length_b   1.000
_cell.length_c   1.000
_cell.angle_alpha   90.00
_cell.angle_beta   90.00
_cell.angle_gamma   90.00
#
_symmetry.space_group_name_H-M   'P 1'
#
loop_
_entity.id
_entity.type
_entity.pdbx_description
1 polymer ?
#
loop_
_entity_poly.entity_id
_entity_poly.type
_entity_poly.pdbx_seq_one_letter_code
_entity_poly.pdbx_strand_id
1 'polypeptide(L)'
;MTDILNHCFPQAENIKIIRNILEDDSLSQHRTSSVTQLVVEYEQDHKIHQKKLIIKVPTSTPTFAVFESLDFFKREIGMYERVIPRMNKYLDKSLAPVHLYTTDSQILVLEDSVARGFESGKKFQLLDLHQTKSVMKALSHFHAASHQLHIEDPNILDDLFTIHLGILEFRKTGINLGPIVLELLRRKNETHLIGIVEAAITFLENDDDAMRAFLDRSKFKFIALNHGDARKDNCLYKYTSSGQVEAQLVDFQLSLWSSPLLDITFFLTTSASLDSIEFHFDDLIDGYLNELNEKLIKMNCASTYSRSDFDNDLRALRFYLIYSVLCSCITVSSIDQKLIEDVLILAKADIRCLYDACLNDAKFVNIMHGRQNTVNMTSLNSDLMTDILKHCFPQAENIKIIGNMLEDDNLSEHFTSSVTQLVVEYEQDHKIHQKQLIIKVPTSSPTFAFFESFDLFKREIGMYERVIPRMNKYLDTTLAPAHLYTTDSKILVLENLIARGFESGKKLSLLDSHQTKSVMKALSHFHAASHQLHLEDPNILDDLFTIHLGILEFRKNIINWGLIVLELLRRKNETHLIGIVEAAITFLEKDDDAMRAFLDRSKFKFIALNHGDARKDNFLYKYTSSGQVEAQLVDFQGSLWSSPLLDIIYFLISSASLNLIEFHFDDLIDGYLDELNEKLIKMNCGSTYSRSDFDKDLKALRFYLIYSVLFSCGDVSPIDQKLIEDVFILAKADIKCLYNACLNDAKFFVPDGIDTSSFHLDSDAMQTSKFYRGCNWALAKIKCVITTGSRISHAKAMASTSKDLVLSILKLCFPAADNIRIIHDQLEEGQRHLTSDVTRFIVELEQDHETRRKHVAMKIPTTSSDFLAYCERLDVYNREITMYEKVIPRINKYLDKSLAPAHLYTTDSKILVLEDLTARGYVSGEKLALLNLAETKSVMKAFAHYHSASHKLYVEDPGILENFLYSCFEGFKWMEIIAPWKSIVLELLRRKNDTRLIPKVEAAFLYLEKEKVSTVLDRSKFKFLALNHGDSRKDNFLFKHSENQVQVQFVDYQCCFCCSPAFDISIFWPGSVSVDVLEAHFDDLIDEYLHELNADLKKLGCASTYERTDFDSDSRKLRYFSFFSFICLCVNASSMSRQDVEDMVHPSETNVPNFLDKCLKEDQFVRPVYGLLKFFEKLKMFDEL
;
A
#
# COMPACT_ATOMS: atom_id res chain seq x y z
N MET A 1 36.83 -0.12 -7.11
CA MET A 1 37.45 1.19 -6.80
C MET A 1 38.87 1.28 -7.32
N THR A 2 39.82 0.46 -6.83
CA THR A 2 41.20 0.45 -7.36
C THR A 2 41.25 0.23 -8.88
N ASP A 3 40.50 -0.74 -9.40
CA ASP A 3 40.42 -0.98 -10.86
C ASP A 3 39.86 0.20 -11.63
N ILE A 4 38.86 0.88 -11.08
CA ILE A 4 38.27 2.10 -11.64
C ILE A 4 39.33 3.20 -11.71
N LEU A 5 40.08 3.41 -10.63
CA LEU A 5 41.13 4.43 -10.58
C LEU A 5 42.28 4.13 -11.54
N ASN A 6 42.67 2.86 -11.69
CA ASN A 6 43.68 2.44 -12.66
C ASN A 6 43.22 2.71 -14.10
N HIS A 7 41.93 2.57 -14.41
CA HIS A 7 41.38 2.94 -15.72
C HIS A 7 41.28 4.46 -15.90
N CYS A 8 40.89 5.21 -14.86
CA CYS A 8 40.82 6.68 -14.90
C CYS A 8 42.21 7.33 -15.05
N PHE A 9 43.27 6.70 -14.55
CA PHE A 9 44.63 7.22 -14.52
C PHE A 9 45.67 6.18 -14.96
N PRO A 10 45.68 5.76 -16.25
CA PRO A 10 46.48 4.63 -16.72
C PRO A 10 48.00 4.87 -16.73
N GLN A 11 48.44 6.13 -16.59
CA GLN A 11 49.85 6.53 -16.55
C GLN A 11 50.30 7.01 -15.17
N ALA A 12 49.45 6.87 -14.15
CA ALA A 12 49.76 7.34 -12.81
C ALA A 12 50.32 6.21 -11.92
N GLU A 13 51.31 6.56 -11.11
CA GLU A 13 51.88 5.72 -10.06
C GLU A 13 51.34 6.17 -8.70
N ASN A 14 51.43 5.32 -7.67
CA ASN A 14 51.10 5.68 -6.29
C ASN A 14 49.69 6.29 -6.07
N ILE A 15 48.68 5.84 -6.83
CA ILE A 15 47.29 6.32 -6.73
C ILE A 15 46.70 5.99 -5.34
N LYS A 16 46.19 7.00 -4.63
CA LYS A 16 45.60 6.89 -3.28
C LYS A 16 44.33 7.71 -3.17
N ILE A 17 43.31 7.16 -2.50
CA ILE A 17 42.13 7.93 -2.11
C ILE A 17 42.47 8.64 -0.79
N ILE A 18 42.47 9.97 -0.79
CA ILE A 18 42.82 10.78 0.39
C ILE A 18 41.60 11.32 1.12
N ARG A 19 40.42 11.33 0.48
CA ARG A 19 39.14 11.64 1.11
C ARG A 19 38.01 10.95 0.38
N ASN A 20 37.12 10.30 1.13
CA ASN A 20 35.86 9.74 0.64
C ASN A 20 34.71 10.46 1.36
N ILE A 21 33.81 11.07 0.60
CA ILE A 21 32.60 11.71 1.12
C ILE A 21 31.43 10.94 0.50
N LEU A 22 30.80 10.10 1.33
CA LEU A 22 29.51 9.50 1.00
C LEU A 22 28.45 10.57 1.27
N GLU A 23 27.59 10.86 0.29
CA GLU A 23 26.38 11.62 0.57
C GLU A 23 25.46 10.78 1.45
N ASP A 24 24.88 11.41 2.48
CA ASP A 24 23.94 10.80 3.43
C ASP A 24 22.78 10.10 2.70
N ASP A 25 22.73 8.76 2.82
CA ASP A 25 21.79 7.87 2.12
C ASP A 25 20.32 8.03 2.57
N SER A 26 20.05 8.85 3.59
CA SER A 26 18.68 9.12 4.07
C SER A 26 17.79 9.81 3.03
N LEU A 27 18.38 10.49 2.03
CA LEU A 27 17.67 11.17 0.92
C LEU A 27 17.77 10.42 -0.43
N SER A 28 18.50 9.30 -0.50
CA SER A 28 18.75 8.56 -1.76
C SER A 28 17.59 7.63 -2.17
N GLN A 29 16.57 7.46 -1.32
CA GLN A 29 15.38 6.63 -1.60
C GLN A 29 14.57 7.07 -2.83
N HIS A 30 14.82 8.27 -3.37
CA HIS A 30 14.12 8.82 -4.55
C HIS A 30 15.04 9.10 -5.75
N ARG A 31 16.31 8.67 -5.72
CA ARG A 31 17.27 8.84 -6.83
C ARG A 31 17.44 7.53 -7.60
N THR A 32 17.73 7.62 -8.90
CA THR A 32 18.00 6.48 -9.79
C THR A 32 19.41 5.90 -9.63
N SER A 33 20.32 6.68 -9.04
CA SER A 33 21.69 6.30 -8.76
C SER A 33 22.19 6.84 -7.42
N SER A 34 23.05 6.05 -6.78
CA SER A 34 23.87 6.44 -5.63
C SER A 34 25.07 7.24 -6.13
N VAL A 35 25.44 8.30 -5.42
CA VAL A 35 26.51 9.24 -5.81
C VAL A 35 27.59 9.26 -4.74
N THR A 36 28.83 8.96 -5.10
CA THR A 36 29.99 9.01 -4.20
C THR A 36 31.00 10.05 -4.67
N GLN A 37 31.44 10.94 -3.78
CA GLN A 37 32.50 11.91 -4.08
C GLN A 37 33.84 11.45 -3.51
N LEU A 38 34.89 11.51 -4.34
CA LEU A 38 36.25 11.10 -3.97
C LEU A 38 37.26 12.18 -4.23
N VAL A 39 38.30 12.25 -3.40
CA VAL A 39 39.53 12.97 -3.69
C VAL A 39 40.65 11.96 -3.84
N VAL A 40 41.24 11.92 -5.03
CA VAL A 40 42.29 10.97 -5.43
C VAL A 40 43.59 11.73 -5.59
N GLU A 41 44.64 11.27 -4.92
CA GLU A 41 46.02 11.72 -5.09
C GLU A 41 46.76 10.69 -5.95
N TYR A 42 47.55 11.15 -6.91
CA TYR A 42 48.33 10.26 -7.77
C TYR A 42 49.63 10.91 -8.23
N GLU A 43 50.64 10.10 -8.51
CA GLU A 43 51.93 10.57 -9.04
C GLU A 43 51.97 10.38 -10.55
N GLN A 44 52.28 11.44 -11.29
CA GLN A 44 52.49 11.38 -12.74
C GLN A 44 53.61 12.34 -13.10
N ASP A 45 54.60 11.88 -13.88
CA ASP A 45 55.80 12.65 -14.25
C ASP A 45 56.58 13.20 -13.04
N HIS A 46 56.76 12.38 -11.99
CA HIS A 46 57.40 12.74 -10.72
C HIS A 46 56.76 13.93 -9.98
N LYS A 47 55.48 14.21 -10.25
CA LYS A 47 54.69 15.23 -9.57
C LYS A 47 53.45 14.59 -8.95
N ILE A 48 53.11 15.06 -7.75
CA ILE A 48 51.88 14.67 -7.06
C ILE A 48 50.75 15.55 -7.57
N HIS A 49 49.68 14.92 -8.05
CA HIS A 49 48.45 15.54 -8.52
C HIS A 49 47.29 15.11 -7.62
N GLN A 50 46.28 15.97 -7.50
CA GLN A 50 45.04 15.64 -6.81
C GLN A 50 43.85 15.92 -7.73
N LYS A 51 42.91 15.00 -7.80
CA LYS A 51 41.69 15.13 -8.61
C LYS A 51 40.46 14.71 -7.82
N LYS A 52 39.37 15.46 -7.96
CA LYS A 52 38.08 15.16 -7.34
C LYS A 52 37.18 14.43 -8.35
N LEU A 53 36.55 13.34 -7.93
CA LEU A 53 35.73 12.47 -8.78
C LEU A 53 34.32 12.32 -8.22
N ILE A 54 33.35 12.15 -9.10
CA ILE A 54 31.98 11.72 -8.81
C ILE A 54 31.80 10.32 -9.40
N ILE A 55 31.41 9.35 -8.59
CA ILE A 55 31.05 8.00 -9.03
C ILE A 55 29.55 7.82 -8.84
N LYS A 56 28.85 7.49 -9.92
CA LYS A 56 27.43 7.14 -9.90
C LYS A 56 27.24 5.64 -10.15
N VAL A 57 26.38 5.00 -9.36
CA VAL A 57 26.04 3.56 -9.45
C VAL A 57 24.53 3.38 -9.27
N PRO A 58 23.82 2.56 -10.07
CA PRO A 58 22.38 2.39 -9.96
C PRO A 58 21.98 1.80 -8.61
N THR A 59 20.87 2.27 -8.04
CA THR A 59 20.34 1.86 -6.74
C THR A 59 19.46 0.60 -6.84
N SER A 60 19.54 -0.32 -5.88
CA SER A 60 18.79 -1.59 -5.87
C SER A 60 17.41 -1.53 -5.19
N THR A 61 16.72 -0.38 -5.23
CA THR A 61 15.43 -0.18 -4.55
C THR A 61 14.24 -0.75 -5.37
N PRO A 62 13.09 -1.10 -4.76
CA PRO A 62 11.91 -1.59 -5.49
C PRO A 62 11.38 -0.62 -6.55
N THR A 63 11.56 0.69 -6.34
CA THR A 63 11.25 1.75 -7.31
C THR A 63 12.11 1.63 -8.58
N PHE A 64 13.32 1.06 -8.46
CA PHE A 64 14.25 0.86 -9.57
C PHE A 64 13.72 -0.14 -10.61
N ALA A 65 12.86 -1.10 -10.27
CA ALA A 65 12.33 -2.06 -11.25
C ALA A 65 11.51 -1.39 -12.38
N VAL A 66 10.84 -0.27 -12.09
CA VAL A 66 10.14 0.55 -13.10
C VAL A 66 11.14 1.38 -13.90
N PHE A 67 12.14 1.97 -13.25
CA PHE A 67 13.18 2.77 -13.92
C PHE A 67 14.15 1.94 -14.79
N GLU A 68 14.42 0.69 -14.40
CA GLU A 68 15.19 -0.27 -15.18
C GLU A 68 14.48 -0.63 -16.49
N SER A 69 13.14 -0.74 -16.46
CA SER A 69 12.35 -0.95 -17.68
C SER A 69 12.33 0.23 -18.66
N LEU A 70 12.84 1.40 -18.23
CA LEU A 70 12.90 2.64 -19.01
C LEU A 70 14.33 3.07 -19.39
N ASP A 71 15.34 2.26 -19.06
CA ASP A 71 16.75 2.45 -19.43
C ASP A 71 17.38 3.81 -19.03
N PHE A 72 16.90 4.48 -17.97
CA PHE A 72 17.37 5.82 -17.55
C PHE A 72 18.89 5.90 -17.28
N PHE A 73 19.44 4.94 -16.54
CA PHE A 73 20.88 4.92 -16.24
C PHE A 73 21.74 4.59 -17.49
N LYS A 74 21.23 3.72 -18.39
CA LYS A 74 21.88 3.44 -19.67
C LYS A 74 21.91 4.68 -20.57
N ARG A 75 20.83 5.46 -20.56
CA ARG A 75 20.73 6.73 -21.28
C ARG A 75 21.76 7.75 -20.77
N GLU A 76 21.90 7.90 -19.46
CA GLU A 76 22.92 8.80 -18.88
C GLU A 76 24.35 8.35 -19.25
N ILE A 77 24.66 7.06 -19.20
CA ILE A 77 25.95 6.53 -19.67
C ILE A 77 26.17 6.82 -21.15
N GLY A 78 25.17 6.57 -22.01
CA GLY A 78 25.25 6.85 -23.44
C GLY A 78 25.52 8.33 -23.73
N MET A 79 24.98 9.23 -22.93
CA MET A 79 25.23 10.67 -23.02
C MET A 79 26.70 11.02 -22.75
N TYR A 80 27.25 10.55 -21.64
CA TYR A 80 28.62 10.88 -21.23
C TYR A 80 29.69 10.14 -22.04
N GLU A 81 29.45 8.89 -22.42
CA GLU A 81 30.42 8.07 -23.14
C GLU A 81 30.46 8.38 -24.64
N ARG A 82 29.29 8.59 -25.27
CA ARG A 82 29.18 8.63 -26.74
C ARG A 82 28.84 10.01 -27.29
N VAL A 83 27.83 10.67 -26.70
CA VAL A 83 27.22 11.87 -27.28
C VAL A 83 27.99 13.14 -26.92
N ILE A 84 28.14 13.45 -25.63
CA ILE A 84 28.79 14.67 -25.13
C ILE A 84 30.23 14.83 -25.65
N PRO A 85 31.09 13.79 -25.67
CA PRO A 85 32.45 13.92 -26.21
C PRO A 85 32.49 14.33 -27.68
N ARG A 86 31.50 13.90 -28.47
CA ARG A 86 31.39 14.27 -29.89
C ARG A 86 30.78 15.66 -30.05
N MET A 87 29.82 16.04 -29.21
CA MET A 87 29.28 17.40 -29.17
C MET A 87 30.35 18.45 -28.81
N ASN A 88 31.30 18.10 -27.92
CA ASN A 88 32.37 19.01 -27.50
C ASN A 88 33.23 19.53 -28.66
N LYS A 89 33.24 18.89 -29.83
CA LYS A 89 33.94 19.39 -31.04
C LYS A 89 33.38 20.70 -31.56
N TYR A 90 32.11 20.97 -31.29
CA TYR A 90 31.42 22.18 -31.74
C TYR A 90 31.32 23.26 -30.66
N LEU A 91 31.75 22.92 -29.45
CA LEU A 91 31.62 23.76 -28.27
C LEU A 91 32.99 24.33 -27.91
N ASP A 92 33.03 25.62 -27.55
CA ASP A 92 34.28 26.26 -27.12
C ASP A 92 34.73 25.74 -25.74
N LYS A 93 33.77 25.23 -24.96
CA LYS A 93 33.95 24.61 -23.65
C LYS A 93 32.90 23.52 -23.46
N SER A 94 33.24 22.49 -22.67
CA SER A 94 32.27 21.44 -22.37
C SER A 94 31.17 21.91 -21.42
N LEU A 95 29.93 21.62 -21.79
CA LEU A 95 28.71 21.97 -21.03
C LEU A 95 28.34 20.92 -19.98
N ALA A 96 29.15 19.87 -19.81
CA ALA A 96 28.92 18.80 -18.85
C ALA A 96 30.23 18.44 -18.11
N PRO A 97 30.15 17.71 -16.98
CA PRO A 97 31.31 17.11 -16.34
C PRO A 97 32.12 16.23 -17.31
N VAL A 98 33.44 16.15 -17.08
CA VAL A 98 34.31 15.30 -17.90
C VAL A 98 34.06 13.84 -17.54
N HIS A 99 33.65 13.04 -18.52
CA HIS A 99 33.61 11.59 -18.40
C HIS A 99 35.02 11.02 -18.30
N LEU A 100 35.25 10.16 -17.32
CA LEU A 100 36.55 9.50 -17.11
C LEU A 100 36.49 8.01 -17.38
N TYR A 101 35.40 7.36 -16.94
CA TYR A 101 35.26 5.92 -17.07
C TYR A 101 33.80 5.49 -16.96
N THR A 102 33.42 4.43 -17.68
CA THR A 102 32.16 3.73 -17.51
C THR A 102 32.39 2.22 -17.66
N THR A 103 31.53 1.42 -17.04
CA THR A 103 31.42 -0.03 -17.30
C THR A 103 30.15 -0.33 -18.11
N ASP A 104 29.94 -1.58 -18.55
CA ASP A 104 28.77 -2.05 -19.30
C ASP A 104 27.43 -1.82 -18.54
N SER A 105 26.98 -0.56 -18.46
CA SER A 105 25.75 -0.09 -17.83
C SER A 105 25.69 -0.07 -16.30
N GLN A 106 26.82 -0.12 -15.57
CA GLN A 106 26.79 -0.26 -14.10
C GLN A 106 27.47 0.86 -13.31
N ILE A 107 28.43 1.58 -13.89
CA ILE A 107 29.19 2.61 -13.17
C ILE A 107 29.47 3.76 -14.12
N LEU A 108 29.20 4.99 -13.67
CA LEU A 108 29.58 6.21 -14.38
C LEU A 108 30.54 7.02 -13.50
N VAL A 109 31.73 7.34 -14.02
CA VAL A 109 32.75 8.11 -13.31
C VAL A 109 32.98 9.43 -14.02
N LEU A 110 32.76 10.52 -13.29
CA LEU A 110 32.88 11.90 -13.77
C LEU A 110 33.92 12.65 -12.94
N GLU A 111 34.55 13.66 -13.54
CA GLU A 111 35.29 14.67 -12.80
C GLU A 111 34.33 15.55 -12.00
N ASP A 112 34.65 15.81 -10.73
CA ASP A 112 33.88 16.74 -9.91
C ASP A 112 34.12 18.19 -10.37
N SER A 113 33.07 18.80 -10.91
CA SER A 113 33.09 20.16 -11.44
C SER A 113 33.40 21.24 -10.40
N VAL A 114 33.31 20.93 -9.09
CA VAL A 114 33.76 21.85 -8.02
C VAL A 114 35.24 22.17 -8.14
N ALA A 115 36.06 21.22 -8.61
CA ALA A 115 37.48 21.47 -8.86
C ALA A 115 37.73 22.54 -9.93
N ARG A 116 36.76 22.77 -10.84
CA ARG A 116 36.83 23.80 -11.89
C ARG A 116 36.16 25.11 -11.48
N GLY A 117 35.75 25.25 -10.22
CA GLY A 117 35.11 26.43 -9.66
C GLY A 117 33.61 26.52 -9.91
N PHE A 118 32.95 25.41 -10.25
CA PHE A 118 31.50 25.34 -10.30
C PHE A 118 30.93 24.96 -8.93
N GLU A 119 29.76 25.48 -8.58
CA GLU A 119 29.05 25.17 -7.35
C GLU A 119 27.56 25.00 -7.62
N SER A 120 26.88 24.21 -6.79
CA SER A 120 25.43 24.09 -6.86
C SER A 120 24.76 25.40 -6.45
N GLY A 121 23.62 25.71 -7.06
CA GLY A 121 22.81 26.85 -6.65
C GLY A 121 22.35 26.75 -5.18
N LYS A 122 21.94 27.88 -4.59
CA LYS A 122 21.39 27.90 -3.23
C LYS A 122 20.14 27.03 -3.15
N LYS A 123 20.12 26.09 -2.21
CA LYS A 123 18.95 25.24 -1.93
C LYS A 123 17.76 26.14 -1.57
N PHE A 124 16.58 25.83 -2.13
CA PHE A 124 15.32 26.53 -1.87
C PHE A 124 15.23 27.98 -2.38
N GLN A 125 16.08 28.39 -3.34
CA GLN A 125 15.96 29.69 -4.01
C GLN A 125 15.83 29.51 -5.53
N LEU A 126 14.96 30.30 -6.17
CA LEU A 126 14.86 30.41 -7.63
C LEU A 126 16.00 31.22 -8.21
N LEU A 127 16.27 31.02 -9.50
CA LEU A 127 17.38 31.65 -10.19
C LEU A 127 17.08 33.12 -10.51
N ASP A 128 18.07 33.98 -10.28
CA ASP A 128 18.01 35.37 -10.73
C ASP A 128 18.15 35.46 -12.26
N LEU A 129 18.00 36.66 -12.81
CA LEU A 129 18.07 36.89 -14.26
C LEU A 129 19.43 36.50 -14.86
N HIS A 130 20.53 36.73 -14.14
CA HIS A 130 21.88 36.44 -14.64
C HIS A 130 22.13 34.93 -14.71
N GLN A 131 21.73 34.19 -13.68
CA GLN A 131 21.77 32.73 -13.65
C GLN A 131 20.84 32.14 -14.70
N THR A 132 19.62 32.67 -14.84
CA THR A 132 18.63 32.22 -15.84
C THR A 132 19.18 32.40 -17.26
N LYS A 133 19.73 33.58 -17.59
CA LYS A 133 20.39 33.83 -18.88
C LYS A 133 21.56 32.88 -19.14
N SER A 134 22.34 32.56 -18.10
CA SER A 134 23.47 31.64 -18.22
C SER A 134 23.03 30.22 -18.55
N VAL A 135 21.96 29.70 -17.94
CA VAL A 135 21.43 28.36 -18.25
C VAL A 135 20.79 28.34 -19.64
N MET A 136 20.01 29.36 -20.01
CA MET A 136 19.45 29.50 -21.37
C MET A 136 20.55 29.48 -22.43
N LYS A 137 21.68 30.15 -22.18
CA LYS A 137 22.85 30.11 -23.07
C LYS A 137 23.52 28.73 -23.12
N ALA A 138 23.60 28.01 -22.00
CA ALA A 138 24.12 26.65 -21.99
C ALA A 138 23.22 25.70 -22.81
N LEU A 139 21.90 25.79 -22.63
CA LEU A 139 20.92 25.03 -23.40
C LEU A 139 20.97 25.37 -24.89
N SER A 140 21.12 26.64 -25.28
CA SER A 140 21.21 27.01 -26.71
C SER A 140 22.44 26.38 -27.37
N HIS A 141 23.59 26.41 -26.70
CA HIS A 141 24.80 25.77 -27.19
C HIS A 141 24.66 24.24 -27.25
N PHE A 142 24.04 23.62 -26.23
CA PHE A 142 23.78 22.19 -26.18
C PHE A 142 22.87 21.75 -27.35
N HIS A 143 21.76 22.46 -27.56
CA HIS A 143 20.83 22.20 -28.65
C HIS A 143 21.48 22.37 -30.03
N ALA A 144 22.23 23.45 -30.26
CA ALA A 144 22.95 23.65 -31.52
C ALA A 144 23.94 22.51 -31.81
N ALA A 145 24.79 22.17 -30.84
CA ALA A 145 25.81 21.14 -31.01
C ALA A 145 25.20 19.74 -31.22
N SER A 146 24.09 19.43 -30.55
CA SER A 146 23.40 18.14 -30.73
C SER A 146 22.75 18.03 -32.11
N HIS A 147 22.17 19.13 -32.61
CA HIS A 147 21.60 19.20 -33.95
C HIS A 147 22.65 18.97 -35.03
N GLN A 148 23.78 19.67 -34.95
CA GLN A 148 24.89 19.50 -35.88
C GLN A 148 25.47 18.08 -35.84
N LEU A 149 25.61 17.52 -34.64
CA LEU A 149 26.10 16.15 -34.47
C LEU A 149 25.18 15.12 -35.13
N HIS A 150 23.86 15.30 -35.04
CA HIS A 150 22.90 14.43 -35.72
C HIS A 150 22.95 14.56 -37.25
N ILE A 151 23.23 15.75 -37.80
CA ILE A 151 23.43 15.93 -39.25
C ILE A 151 24.64 15.11 -39.72
N GLU A 152 25.72 15.12 -38.95
CA GLU A 152 26.95 14.38 -39.29
C GLU A 152 26.82 12.86 -39.07
N ASP A 153 26.10 12.46 -38.02
CA ASP A 153 25.88 11.06 -37.67
C ASP A 153 24.42 10.83 -37.24
N PRO A 154 23.50 10.58 -38.18
CA PRO A 154 22.08 10.40 -37.86
C PRO A 154 21.79 9.23 -36.91
N ASN A 155 22.69 8.25 -36.83
CA ASN A 155 22.54 7.05 -36.02
C ASN A 155 23.06 7.22 -34.59
N ILE A 156 23.71 8.34 -34.27
CA ILE A 156 24.27 8.57 -32.93
C ILE A 156 23.17 8.69 -31.85
N LEU A 157 21.97 9.08 -32.27
CA LEU A 157 20.78 9.18 -31.44
C LEU A 157 19.85 8.00 -31.78
N ASP A 158 20.27 6.83 -31.32
CA ASP A 158 19.57 5.55 -31.45
C ASP A 158 18.23 5.52 -30.69
N ASP A 159 17.54 4.37 -30.70
CA ASP A 159 16.25 4.20 -30.02
C ASP A 159 16.32 4.48 -28.51
N LEU A 160 17.52 4.49 -27.91
CA LEU A 160 17.72 4.89 -26.52
C LEU A 160 17.31 6.35 -26.26
N PHE A 161 17.32 7.22 -27.28
CA PHE A 161 16.96 8.64 -27.15
C PHE A 161 15.58 8.98 -27.75
N THR A 162 14.82 7.97 -28.20
CA THR A 162 13.48 8.14 -28.77
C THR A 162 12.38 7.87 -27.73
N ILE A 163 11.21 8.46 -27.98
CA ILE A 163 10.04 8.33 -27.12
C ILE A 163 9.31 7.04 -27.49
N HIS A 164 9.39 6.00 -26.66
CA HIS A 164 8.53 4.82 -26.85
C HIS A 164 7.64 4.43 -25.67
N LEU A 165 7.94 4.81 -24.41
CA LEU A 165 7.17 4.27 -23.26
C LEU A 165 6.77 5.27 -22.15
N GLY A 166 7.30 6.50 -22.12
CA GLY A 166 7.08 7.45 -21.01
C GLY A 166 5.86 8.40 -21.11
N ILE A 167 5.20 8.53 -22.26
CA ILE A 167 4.17 9.58 -22.48
C ILE A 167 2.85 9.33 -21.77
N LEU A 168 2.40 8.07 -21.74
CA LEU A 168 1.23 7.71 -20.95
C LEU A 168 1.48 8.03 -19.47
N GLU A 169 2.72 7.86 -19.01
CA GLU A 169 3.10 8.23 -17.66
C GLU A 169 3.21 9.75 -17.47
N PHE A 170 3.69 10.54 -18.42
CA PHE A 170 3.67 12.01 -18.32
C PHE A 170 2.25 12.59 -18.26
N ARG A 171 1.34 12.13 -19.13
CA ARG A 171 -0.09 12.54 -19.14
C ARG A 171 -0.76 12.15 -17.82
N LYS A 172 -0.60 10.90 -17.38
CA LYS A 172 -1.13 10.43 -16.09
C LYS A 172 -0.54 11.20 -14.93
N THR A 173 0.76 11.47 -14.95
CA THR A 173 1.44 12.23 -13.90
C THR A 173 0.85 13.63 -13.82
N GLY A 174 0.77 14.38 -14.94
CA GLY A 174 0.14 15.71 -14.95
C GLY A 174 -1.30 15.72 -14.41
N ILE A 175 -2.12 14.73 -14.82
CA ILE A 175 -3.50 14.56 -14.31
C ILE A 175 -3.51 14.26 -12.80
N ASN A 176 -2.65 13.35 -12.34
CA ASN A 176 -2.57 12.97 -10.91
C ASN A 176 -2.03 14.11 -10.03
N LEU A 177 -1.22 14.99 -10.59
CA LEU A 177 -0.65 16.15 -9.90
C LEU A 177 -1.65 17.30 -9.76
N GLY A 178 -2.55 17.46 -10.74
CA GLY A 178 -3.57 18.51 -10.77
C GLY A 178 -4.35 18.69 -9.46
N PRO A 179 -4.93 17.63 -8.87
CA PRO A 179 -5.64 17.70 -7.59
C PRO A 179 -4.79 18.25 -6.43
N ILE A 180 -3.49 17.94 -6.39
CA ILE A 180 -2.56 18.42 -5.36
C ILE A 180 -2.38 19.94 -5.49
N VAL A 181 -2.20 20.43 -6.72
CA VAL A 181 -2.05 21.86 -7.01
C VAL A 181 -3.34 22.63 -6.67
N LEU A 182 -4.49 22.09 -7.05
CA LEU A 182 -5.80 22.69 -6.72
C LEU A 182 -6.01 22.84 -5.22
N GLU A 183 -5.63 21.82 -4.45
CA GLU A 183 -5.73 21.86 -2.99
C GLU A 183 -4.81 22.93 -2.36
N LEU A 184 -3.58 23.08 -2.88
CA LEU A 184 -2.67 24.15 -2.43
C LEU A 184 -3.22 25.54 -2.74
N LEU A 185 -3.80 25.74 -3.93
CA LEU A 185 -4.40 27.01 -4.35
C LEU A 185 -5.64 27.37 -3.51
N ARG A 186 -6.48 26.40 -3.18
CA ARG A 186 -7.65 26.59 -2.28
C ARG A 186 -7.24 27.07 -0.91
N ARG A 187 -6.22 26.47 -0.31
CA ARG A 187 -5.71 26.87 1.03
C ARG A 187 -5.24 28.31 1.10
N LYS A 188 -4.90 28.90 -0.05
CA LYS A 188 -4.38 30.27 -0.16
C LYS A 188 -5.37 31.23 -0.83
N ASN A 189 -6.59 30.76 -1.09
CA ASN A 189 -7.70 31.53 -1.63
C ASN A 189 -7.42 32.16 -3.02
N GLU A 190 -6.62 31.49 -3.84
CA GLU A 190 -6.22 31.94 -5.19
C GLU A 190 -7.25 31.51 -6.25
N THR A 191 -8.49 31.98 -6.11
CA THR A 191 -9.65 31.54 -6.91
C THR A 191 -9.49 31.71 -8.42
N HIS A 192 -8.73 32.71 -8.88
CA HIS A 192 -8.46 32.93 -10.30
C HIS A 192 -7.60 31.83 -10.93
N LEU A 193 -6.67 31.23 -10.15
CA LEU A 193 -5.72 30.22 -10.63
C LEU A 193 -6.34 28.82 -10.66
N ILE A 194 -7.31 28.58 -9.79
CA ILE A 194 -8.06 27.32 -9.70
C ILE A 194 -8.69 26.97 -11.04
N GLY A 195 -9.49 27.87 -11.63
CA GLY A 195 -10.14 27.61 -12.93
C GLY A 195 -9.17 27.34 -14.07
N ILE A 196 -7.95 27.91 -14.00
CA ILE A 196 -6.92 27.70 -15.02
C ILE A 196 -6.26 26.33 -14.86
N VAL A 197 -5.95 25.91 -13.63
CA VAL A 197 -5.43 24.55 -13.35
C VAL A 197 -6.47 23.48 -13.71
N GLU A 198 -7.75 23.74 -13.47
CA GLU A 198 -8.83 22.83 -13.86
C GLU A 198 -8.98 22.72 -15.37
N ALA A 199 -8.93 23.84 -16.09
CA ALA A 199 -8.94 23.83 -17.55
C ALA A 199 -7.72 23.09 -18.11
N ALA A 200 -6.58 23.25 -17.45
CA ALA A 200 -5.34 22.56 -17.79
C ALA A 200 -5.45 21.03 -17.58
N ILE A 201 -6.01 20.56 -16.46
CA ILE A 201 -6.26 19.11 -16.23
C ILE A 201 -7.23 18.57 -17.27
N THR A 202 -8.36 19.24 -17.49
CA THR A 202 -9.36 18.83 -18.50
C THR A 202 -8.76 18.81 -19.91
N PHE A 203 -7.83 19.72 -20.22
CA PHE A 203 -7.10 19.70 -21.48
C PHE A 203 -6.18 18.48 -21.59
N LEU A 204 -5.42 18.15 -20.52
CA LEU A 204 -4.60 16.94 -20.47
C LEU A 204 -5.43 15.66 -20.60
N GLU A 205 -6.65 15.64 -20.08
CA GLU A 205 -7.56 14.50 -20.14
C GLU A 205 -8.14 14.27 -21.53
N ASN A 206 -8.35 15.32 -22.33
CA ASN A 206 -9.22 15.24 -23.51
C ASN A 206 -8.56 15.58 -24.87
N ASP A 207 -7.38 16.22 -24.92
CA ASP A 207 -6.75 16.61 -26.20
C ASP A 207 -5.75 15.57 -26.74
N ASP A 208 -6.28 14.48 -27.28
CA ASP A 208 -5.48 13.44 -27.94
C ASP A 208 -4.71 13.97 -29.17
N ASP A 209 -5.15 15.05 -29.80
CA ASP A 209 -4.47 15.62 -30.97
C ASP A 209 -3.20 16.38 -30.57
N ALA A 210 -3.23 17.12 -29.47
CA ALA A 210 -2.03 17.70 -28.86
C ALA A 210 -1.03 16.60 -28.46
N MET A 211 -1.54 15.46 -27.97
CA MET A 211 -0.70 14.31 -27.64
C MET A 211 -0.08 13.64 -28.86
N ARG A 212 -0.83 13.47 -29.94
CA ARG A 212 -0.30 12.99 -31.22
C ARG A 212 0.70 13.97 -31.82
N ALA A 213 0.51 15.27 -31.65
CA ALA A 213 1.47 16.30 -32.10
C ALA A 213 2.78 16.24 -31.31
N PHE A 214 2.74 16.03 -29.99
CA PHE A 214 3.93 15.82 -29.16
C PHE A 214 4.76 14.60 -29.61
N LEU A 215 4.08 13.53 -30.01
CA LEU A 215 4.70 12.29 -30.53
C LEU A 215 5.30 12.44 -31.93
N ASP A 216 4.78 13.36 -32.72
CA ASP A 216 5.09 13.49 -34.14
C ASP A 216 6.16 14.54 -34.38
N ARG A 217 7.42 14.14 -34.14
CA ARG A 217 8.60 14.98 -34.35
C ARG A 217 8.77 15.51 -35.77
N SER A 218 8.11 14.89 -36.77
CA SER A 218 8.19 15.33 -38.16
C SER A 218 7.55 16.70 -38.40
N LYS A 219 6.76 17.20 -37.44
CA LYS A 219 6.08 18.49 -37.49
C LYS A 219 6.97 19.67 -37.08
N PHE A 220 8.08 19.42 -36.39
CA PHE A 220 8.97 20.48 -35.93
C PHE A 220 10.04 20.77 -36.99
N LYS A 221 10.24 22.04 -37.32
CA LYS A 221 11.28 22.45 -38.27
C LYS A 221 12.68 22.33 -37.70
N PHE A 222 12.81 22.41 -36.38
CA PHE A 222 14.05 22.26 -35.66
C PHE A 222 13.87 21.30 -34.50
N ILE A 223 14.71 20.27 -34.45
CA ILE A 223 14.75 19.28 -33.37
C ILE A 223 16.18 19.19 -32.84
N ALA A 224 16.31 18.98 -31.54
CA ALA A 224 17.57 18.88 -30.86
C ALA A 224 17.47 17.82 -29.76
N LEU A 225 18.62 17.46 -29.19
CA LEU A 225 18.65 16.60 -28.02
C LEU A 225 18.38 17.48 -26.82
N ASN A 226 17.26 17.24 -26.15
CA ASN A 226 16.91 17.87 -24.89
C ASN A 226 17.65 17.16 -23.75
N HIS A 227 18.01 17.91 -22.72
CA HIS A 227 18.42 17.43 -21.41
C HIS A 227 17.32 16.55 -20.78
N GLY A 228 16.06 17.01 -20.86
CA GLY A 228 14.85 16.30 -20.41
C GLY A 228 14.49 16.51 -18.94
N ASP A 229 15.41 17.04 -18.14
CA ASP A 229 15.21 17.46 -16.73
C ASP A 229 16.05 18.71 -16.41
N ALA A 230 15.95 19.74 -17.25
CA ALA A 230 16.80 20.94 -17.19
C ALA A 230 16.47 21.87 -16.01
N ARG A 231 16.24 21.35 -14.81
CA ARG A 231 15.92 22.13 -13.60
C ARG A 231 17.18 22.68 -12.90
N LYS A 232 17.04 23.71 -12.07
CA LYS A 232 18.15 24.36 -11.34
C LYS A 232 19.02 23.41 -10.54
N ASP A 233 18.44 22.33 -10.00
CA ASP A 233 19.17 21.35 -9.18
C ASP A 233 20.11 20.48 -10.03
N ASN A 234 19.88 20.46 -11.34
CA ASN A 234 20.69 19.79 -12.35
C ASN A 234 21.60 20.78 -13.10
N CYS A 235 21.79 21.98 -12.54
CA CYS A 235 22.67 23.02 -13.06
C CYS A 235 23.73 23.40 -12.01
N LEU A 236 24.98 23.54 -12.45
CA LEU A 236 26.09 24.05 -11.64
C LEU A 236 26.54 25.42 -12.17
N TYR A 237 26.97 26.30 -11.28
CA TYR A 237 27.28 27.70 -11.59
C TYR A 237 28.71 28.05 -11.22
N LYS A 238 29.38 28.79 -12.09
CA LYS A 238 30.70 29.37 -11.82
C LYS A 238 30.62 30.88 -11.93
N TYR A 239 31.03 31.57 -10.88
CA TYR A 239 31.03 33.03 -10.81
C TYR A 239 32.42 33.58 -11.13
N THR A 240 32.52 34.46 -12.13
CA THR A 240 33.77 35.16 -12.42
C THR A 240 33.99 36.32 -11.46
N SER A 241 35.23 36.79 -11.33
CA SER A 241 35.57 37.99 -10.54
C SER A 241 34.88 39.27 -11.04
N SER A 242 34.31 39.26 -12.25
CA SER A 242 33.53 40.36 -12.83
C SER A 242 32.01 40.20 -12.61
N GLY A 243 31.56 39.16 -11.89
CA GLY A 243 30.15 38.88 -11.64
C GLY A 243 29.41 38.18 -12.78
N GLN A 244 30.12 37.67 -13.81
CA GLN A 244 29.48 36.84 -14.84
C GLN A 244 29.25 35.43 -14.31
N VAL A 245 28.14 34.82 -14.70
CA VAL A 245 27.76 33.46 -14.34
C VAL A 245 27.98 32.55 -15.55
N GLU A 246 28.63 31.42 -15.35
CA GLU A 246 28.77 30.32 -16.32
C GLU A 246 28.03 29.10 -15.79
N ALA A 247 27.12 28.53 -16.59
CA ALA A 247 26.30 27.38 -16.20
C ALA A 247 26.83 26.09 -16.85
N GLN A 248 26.75 25.00 -16.10
CA GLN A 248 27.06 23.65 -16.55
C GLN A 248 25.91 22.70 -16.22
N LEU A 249 25.55 21.84 -17.16
CA LEU A 249 24.44 20.89 -17.04
C LEU A 249 24.93 19.54 -16.50
N VAL A 250 24.15 18.89 -15.64
CA VAL A 250 24.41 17.56 -15.07
C VAL A 250 23.13 16.73 -15.03
N ASP A 251 23.26 15.40 -14.90
CA ASP A 251 22.11 14.47 -14.78
C ASP A 251 21.25 14.34 -16.05
N PHE A 252 21.82 13.68 -17.08
CA PHE A 252 21.23 13.52 -18.42
C PHE A 252 20.35 12.27 -18.56
N GLN A 253 19.79 11.77 -17.46
CA GLN A 253 19.03 10.50 -17.42
C GLN A 253 17.70 10.52 -18.19
N LEU A 254 17.17 11.72 -18.52
CA LEU A 254 15.92 11.90 -19.27
C LEU A 254 16.14 12.45 -20.70
N SER A 255 17.38 12.44 -21.21
CA SER A 255 17.71 13.11 -22.48
C SER A 255 16.93 12.55 -23.68
N LEU A 256 16.41 13.44 -24.52
CA LEU A 256 15.34 13.12 -25.46
C LEU A 256 15.50 13.87 -26.77
N TRP A 257 15.45 13.16 -27.90
CA TRP A 257 15.45 13.79 -29.22
C TRP A 257 14.06 14.35 -29.59
N SER A 258 13.88 15.68 -29.49
CA SER A 258 12.59 16.36 -29.74
C SER A 258 12.77 17.87 -30.01
N SER A 259 11.71 18.66 -30.03
CA SER A 259 11.82 20.13 -30.07
C SER A 259 12.61 20.63 -28.84
N PRO A 260 13.53 21.60 -28.98
CA PRO A 260 14.28 22.18 -27.86
C PRO A 260 13.40 22.93 -26.84
N LEU A 261 12.12 23.14 -27.19
CA LEU A 261 11.17 23.82 -26.34
C LEU A 261 10.87 23.07 -25.04
N LEU A 262 11.05 21.75 -25.01
CA LEU A 262 10.80 20.96 -23.80
C LEU A 262 11.70 21.42 -22.66
N ASP A 263 13.01 21.50 -22.89
CA ASP A 263 13.95 22.00 -21.88
C ASP A 263 13.68 23.46 -21.51
N ILE A 264 13.38 24.31 -22.48
CA ILE A 264 13.16 25.75 -22.25
C ILE A 264 11.94 25.96 -21.35
N THR A 265 10.81 25.34 -21.69
CA THR A 265 9.57 25.49 -20.93
C THR A 265 9.65 24.83 -19.56
N PHE A 266 10.28 23.65 -19.46
CA PHE A 266 10.47 22.97 -18.19
C PHE A 266 11.43 23.74 -17.27
N PHE A 267 12.55 24.28 -17.80
CA PHE A 267 13.48 25.10 -17.01
C PHE A 267 12.83 26.39 -16.50
N LEU A 268 12.21 27.17 -17.39
CA LEU A 268 11.64 28.47 -17.01
C LEU A 268 10.56 28.30 -15.93
N THR A 269 9.66 27.30 -16.07
CA THR A 269 8.56 27.06 -15.11
C THR A 269 9.01 26.44 -13.79
N THR A 270 10.15 25.72 -13.74
CA THR A 270 10.59 25.05 -12.50
C THR A 270 11.68 25.79 -11.74
N SER A 271 12.37 26.73 -12.39
CA SER A 271 13.68 27.19 -11.92
C SER A 271 13.92 28.69 -11.98
N ALA A 272 13.30 29.44 -12.90
CA ALA A 272 13.48 30.87 -13.02
C ALA A 272 12.66 31.64 -11.97
N SER A 273 13.17 32.78 -11.50
CA SER A 273 12.40 33.67 -10.61
C SER A 273 11.25 34.35 -11.35
N LEU A 274 10.18 34.68 -10.62
CA LEU A 274 9.03 35.43 -11.14
C LEU A 274 9.46 36.70 -11.89
N ASP A 275 10.33 37.52 -11.29
CA ASP A 275 10.79 38.77 -11.92
C ASP A 275 11.49 38.52 -13.27
N SER A 276 12.22 37.41 -13.39
CA SER A 276 12.89 37.05 -14.64
C SER A 276 11.89 36.63 -15.73
N ILE A 277 10.80 35.95 -15.33
CA ILE A 277 9.73 35.55 -16.26
C ILE A 277 8.88 36.77 -16.61
N GLU A 278 8.35 37.49 -15.62
CA GLU A 278 7.40 38.59 -15.82
C GLU A 278 8.00 39.77 -16.60
N PHE A 279 9.24 40.17 -16.30
CA PHE A 279 9.85 41.36 -16.91
C PHE A 279 10.81 41.07 -18.06
N HIS A 280 11.24 39.81 -18.23
CA HIS A 280 12.32 39.47 -19.18
C HIS A 280 12.06 38.21 -20.03
N PHE A 281 10.82 37.69 -20.10
CA PHE A 281 10.51 36.51 -20.92
C PHE A 281 11.00 36.65 -22.36
N ASP A 282 10.61 37.73 -23.06
CA ASP A 282 11.02 37.95 -24.45
C ASP A 282 12.53 38.08 -24.60
N ASP A 283 13.20 38.80 -23.69
CA ASP A 283 14.66 38.93 -23.67
C ASP A 283 15.36 37.57 -23.49
N LEU A 284 14.79 36.68 -22.68
CA LEU A 284 15.31 35.33 -22.44
C LEU A 284 15.15 34.44 -23.67
N ILE A 285 13.97 34.47 -24.32
CA ILE A 285 13.71 33.71 -25.55
C ILE A 285 14.56 34.22 -26.71
N ASP A 286 14.59 35.54 -26.94
CA ASP A 286 15.39 36.12 -28.01
C ASP A 286 16.89 35.91 -27.77
N GLY A 287 17.35 36.02 -26.51
CA GLY A 287 18.71 35.70 -26.13
C GLY A 287 19.07 34.24 -26.45
N TYR A 288 18.19 33.29 -26.11
CA TYR A 288 18.37 31.88 -26.44
C TYR A 288 18.43 31.64 -27.96
N LEU A 289 17.49 32.21 -28.72
CA LEU A 289 17.40 32.01 -30.17
C LEU A 289 18.61 32.63 -30.90
N ASN A 290 19.07 33.80 -30.46
CA ASN A 290 20.24 34.46 -31.03
C ASN A 290 21.51 33.61 -30.81
N GLU A 291 21.77 33.17 -29.58
CA GLU A 291 22.94 32.33 -29.27
C GLU A 291 22.89 30.97 -30.02
N LEU A 292 21.70 30.35 -30.10
CA LEU A 292 21.47 29.12 -30.85
C LEU A 292 21.83 29.31 -32.34
N ASN A 293 21.23 30.31 -32.99
CA ASN A 293 21.42 30.55 -34.42
C ASN A 293 22.83 31.03 -34.75
N GLU A 294 23.45 31.87 -33.92
CA GLU A 294 24.85 32.25 -34.08
C GLU A 294 25.78 31.03 -34.04
N LYS A 295 25.51 30.08 -33.14
CA LYS A 295 26.30 28.84 -33.05
C LYS A 295 26.09 27.96 -34.28
N LEU A 296 24.85 27.79 -34.74
CA LEU A 296 24.52 27.07 -35.99
C LEU A 296 25.24 27.69 -37.21
N ILE A 297 25.24 29.03 -37.34
CA ILE A 297 25.93 29.75 -38.41
C ILE A 297 27.45 29.51 -38.33
N LYS A 298 28.05 29.60 -37.13
CA LYS A 298 29.49 29.33 -36.93
C LYS A 298 29.88 27.89 -37.32
N MET A 299 28.95 26.93 -37.24
CA MET A 299 29.14 25.55 -37.66
C MET A 299 28.84 25.31 -39.15
N ASN A 300 28.47 26.35 -39.92
CA ASN A 300 27.96 26.24 -41.29
C ASN A 300 26.72 25.33 -41.42
N CYS A 301 25.89 25.26 -40.38
CA CYS A 301 24.63 24.52 -40.42
C CYS A 301 23.58 25.32 -41.21
N ALA A 302 22.89 24.66 -42.15
CA ALA A 302 21.84 25.30 -42.95
C ALA A 302 20.54 25.55 -42.16
N SER A 303 20.33 24.81 -41.07
CA SER A 303 19.17 24.94 -40.19
C SER A 303 19.22 26.24 -39.38
N THR A 304 18.04 26.84 -39.19
CA THR A 304 17.82 27.96 -38.27
C THR A 304 16.56 27.70 -37.46
N TYR A 305 16.45 28.34 -36.31
CA TYR A 305 15.24 28.30 -35.49
C TYR A 305 14.77 29.72 -35.23
N SER A 306 13.77 30.15 -35.99
CA SER A 306 13.25 31.51 -35.90
C SER A 306 12.29 31.67 -34.73
N ARG A 307 12.05 32.92 -34.31
CA ARG A 307 11.00 33.22 -33.32
C ARG A 307 9.62 32.69 -33.75
N SER A 308 9.31 32.78 -35.05
CA SER A 308 8.07 32.22 -35.58
C SER A 308 8.02 30.70 -35.47
N ASP A 309 9.14 29.99 -35.64
CA ASP A 309 9.19 28.53 -35.48
C ASP A 309 9.04 28.15 -34.01
N PHE A 310 9.68 28.89 -33.11
CA PHE A 310 9.48 28.75 -31.66
C PHE A 310 8.02 28.93 -31.26
N ASP A 311 7.36 29.99 -31.71
CA ASP A 311 5.94 30.26 -31.40
C ASP A 311 4.99 29.22 -32.03
N ASN A 312 5.37 28.62 -33.16
CA ASN A 312 4.63 27.49 -33.77
C ASN A 312 4.79 26.23 -32.93
N ASP A 313 6.02 25.89 -32.54
CA ASP A 313 6.34 24.73 -31.71
C ASP A 313 5.66 24.86 -30.33
N LEU A 314 5.64 26.06 -29.75
CA LEU A 314 4.96 26.35 -28.48
C LEU A 314 3.47 26.09 -28.54
N ARG A 315 2.81 26.48 -29.63
CA ARG A 315 1.40 26.14 -29.85
C ARG A 315 1.20 24.64 -30.03
N ALA A 316 2.09 23.96 -30.75
CA ALA A 316 2.02 22.51 -30.98
C ALA A 316 2.27 21.70 -29.69
N LEU A 317 3.14 22.19 -28.79
CA LEU A 317 3.58 21.53 -27.56
C LEU A 317 2.94 22.11 -26.29
N ARG A 318 1.85 22.87 -26.41
CA ARG A 318 1.11 23.46 -25.27
C ARG A 318 0.71 22.45 -24.19
N PHE A 319 0.49 21.19 -24.57
CA PHE A 319 0.31 20.08 -23.63
C PHE A 319 1.48 19.94 -22.64
N TYR A 320 2.71 20.01 -23.16
CA TYR A 320 3.90 19.86 -22.34
C TYR A 320 4.15 21.10 -21.47
N LEU A 321 3.83 22.30 -21.98
CA LEU A 321 3.85 23.51 -21.15
C LEU A 321 2.91 23.36 -19.94
N ILE A 322 1.67 22.91 -20.16
CA ILE A 322 0.71 22.60 -19.09
C ILE A 322 1.28 21.60 -18.09
N TYR A 323 1.85 20.50 -18.59
CA TYR A 323 2.49 19.49 -17.74
C TYR A 323 3.64 20.08 -16.90
N SER A 324 4.52 20.89 -17.49
CA SER A 324 5.67 21.52 -16.82
C SER A 324 5.22 22.47 -15.71
N VAL A 325 4.18 23.28 -15.96
CA VAL A 325 3.58 24.16 -14.95
C VAL A 325 3.01 23.36 -13.78
N LEU A 326 2.31 22.25 -14.04
CA LEU A 326 1.81 21.39 -12.95
C LEU A 326 2.96 20.74 -12.17
N CYS A 327 4.06 20.35 -12.83
CA CYS A 327 5.22 19.75 -12.16
C CYS A 327 5.98 20.73 -11.25
N SER A 328 6.06 22.01 -11.63
CA SER A 328 6.71 23.06 -10.82
C SER A 328 6.16 23.10 -9.38
N CYS A 329 4.88 22.79 -9.21
CA CYS A 329 4.16 22.82 -7.94
C CYS A 329 4.55 21.66 -6.96
N ILE A 330 5.23 20.61 -7.42
CA ILE A 330 5.58 19.40 -6.60
C ILE A 330 7.04 19.31 -6.23
N THR A 331 7.93 19.95 -6.99
CA THR A 331 9.38 20.00 -6.76
C THR A 331 9.79 20.57 -5.38
N VAL A 332 8.81 21.01 -4.59
CA VAL A 332 8.97 21.67 -3.28
C VAL A 332 8.43 20.81 -2.10
N SER A 333 8.16 19.52 -2.32
CA SER A 333 7.63 18.59 -1.29
C SER A 333 8.56 18.25 -0.11
N SER A 334 9.64 18.99 0.12
CA SER A 334 10.44 18.90 1.35
C SER A 334 10.61 20.26 2.04
N ILE A 335 9.78 20.49 3.07
CA ILE A 335 9.97 21.37 4.24
C ILE A 335 10.25 22.88 3.96
N ASP A 336 9.23 23.75 4.06
CA ASP A 336 9.17 25.08 4.76
C ASP A 336 7.91 25.87 4.32
N GLN A 337 7.26 26.58 5.26
CA GLN A 337 6.04 27.38 5.06
C GLN A 337 6.27 28.62 4.18
N LYS A 338 7.51 29.11 4.14
CA LYS A 338 7.94 30.29 3.35
C LYS A 338 8.07 29.98 1.85
N LEU A 339 8.40 28.74 1.50
CA LEU A 339 8.61 28.30 0.12
C LEU A 339 7.28 27.95 -0.58
N ILE A 340 6.23 27.62 0.17
CA ILE A 340 4.85 27.50 -0.34
C ILE A 340 4.38 28.83 -0.95
N GLU A 341 4.82 29.97 -0.40
CA GLU A 341 4.52 31.29 -0.96
C GLU A 341 5.26 31.50 -2.30
N ASP A 342 6.51 31.07 -2.42
CA ASP A 342 7.26 31.10 -3.67
C ASP A 342 6.67 30.17 -4.75
N VAL A 343 6.13 29.01 -4.36
CA VAL A 343 5.39 28.10 -5.27
C VAL A 343 4.09 28.72 -5.77
N LEU A 344 3.37 29.46 -4.93
CA LEU A 344 2.16 30.17 -5.34
C LEU A 344 2.48 31.37 -6.23
N ILE A 345 3.63 32.01 -6.01
CA ILE A 345 4.17 33.11 -6.82
C ILE A 345 4.60 32.59 -8.21
N LEU A 346 5.27 31.44 -8.28
CA LEU A 346 5.57 30.72 -9.53
C LEU A 346 4.31 30.31 -10.27
N ALA A 347 3.38 29.66 -9.58
CA ALA A 347 2.09 29.26 -10.14
C ALA A 347 1.36 30.48 -10.73
N LYS A 348 1.41 31.67 -10.11
CA LYS A 348 0.82 32.91 -10.66
C LYS A 348 1.46 33.39 -11.97
N ALA A 349 2.79 33.34 -12.10
CA ALA A 349 3.49 33.72 -13.33
C ALA A 349 3.23 32.74 -14.46
N ASP A 350 3.39 31.46 -14.14
CA ASP A 350 3.37 30.37 -15.09
C ASP A 350 1.95 30.17 -15.62
N ILE A 351 0.94 30.37 -14.79
CA ILE A 351 -0.47 30.38 -15.18
C ILE A 351 -0.80 31.58 -16.09
N ARG A 352 -0.15 32.73 -15.91
CA ARG A 352 -0.32 33.88 -16.83
C ARG A 352 0.33 33.62 -18.18
N CYS A 353 1.51 33.00 -18.20
CA CYS A 353 2.17 32.55 -19.43
C CYS A 353 1.36 31.44 -20.14
N LEU A 354 0.75 30.54 -19.37
CA LEU A 354 -0.20 29.53 -19.83
C LEU A 354 -1.44 30.19 -20.45
N TYR A 355 -1.98 31.20 -19.77
CA TYR A 355 -3.15 31.96 -20.20
C TYR A 355 -2.87 32.70 -21.52
N ASP A 356 -1.74 33.40 -21.64
CA ASP A 356 -1.35 34.12 -22.86
C ASP A 356 -1.02 33.19 -24.04
N ALA A 357 -0.38 32.04 -23.77
CA ALA A 357 -0.09 31.03 -24.79
C ALA A 357 -1.34 30.28 -25.28
N CYS A 358 -2.34 30.07 -24.40
CA CYS A 358 -3.57 29.35 -24.70
C CYS A 358 -4.76 30.26 -25.09
N LEU A 359 -4.67 31.58 -24.91
CA LEU A 359 -5.69 32.59 -25.24
C LEU A 359 -6.13 32.62 -26.71
N ASN A 360 -5.34 32.02 -27.61
CA ASN A 360 -5.65 31.93 -29.04
C ASN A 360 -6.18 30.54 -29.47
N ASP A 361 -6.27 29.58 -28.55
CA ASP A 361 -6.81 28.25 -28.84
C ASP A 361 -8.31 28.23 -28.55
N ALA A 362 -9.12 28.19 -29.62
CA ALA A 362 -10.57 28.18 -29.51
C ALA A 362 -11.11 27.03 -28.64
N LYS A 363 -10.44 25.87 -28.53
CA LYS A 363 -10.87 24.77 -27.65
C LYS A 363 -10.62 25.11 -26.19
N PHE A 364 -9.42 25.58 -25.84
CA PHE A 364 -9.08 25.99 -24.46
C PHE A 364 -9.90 27.20 -24.03
N VAL A 365 -10.05 28.19 -24.90
CA VAL A 365 -10.87 29.38 -24.71
C VAL A 365 -12.36 29.03 -24.63
N ASN A 366 -12.86 28.03 -25.36
CA ASN A 366 -14.24 27.53 -25.19
C ASN A 366 -14.42 26.72 -23.90
N ILE A 367 -13.40 26.03 -23.40
CA ILE A 367 -13.43 25.40 -22.07
C ILE A 367 -13.47 26.49 -20.98
N MET A 368 -12.62 27.51 -21.11
CA MET A 368 -12.57 28.66 -20.21
C MET A 368 -13.84 29.53 -20.30
N HIS A 369 -14.38 29.79 -21.49
CA HIS A 369 -15.61 30.56 -21.69
C HIS A 369 -16.87 29.75 -21.46
N GLY A 370 -16.87 28.44 -21.71
CA GLY A 370 -17.92 27.53 -21.27
C GLY A 370 -18.05 27.53 -19.74
N ARG A 371 -16.92 27.67 -19.04
CA ARG A 371 -16.83 27.84 -17.58
C ARG A 371 -16.92 29.29 -17.07
N GLN A 372 -16.75 30.31 -17.92
CA GLN A 372 -17.05 31.71 -17.57
C GLN A 372 -18.51 32.08 -17.88
N ASN A 373 -19.18 31.37 -18.81
CA ASN A 373 -20.60 31.50 -19.12
C ASN A 373 -21.49 30.61 -18.23
N THR A 374 -20.92 29.70 -17.45
CA THR A 374 -21.45 29.46 -16.10
C THR A 374 -21.24 30.75 -15.33
N VAL A 375 -22.22 31.65 -15.46
CA VAL A 375 -22.43 32.79 -14.58
C VAL A 375 -22.04 32.33 -13.18
N ASN A 376 -21.18 33.13 -12.55
CA ASN A 376 -20.84 33.04 -11.14
C ASN A 376 -22.15 33.12 -10.32
N MET A 377 -22.92 32.03 -10.28
CA MET A 377 -24.11 31.82 -9.45
C MET A 377 -23.68 31.35 -8.06
N THR A 378 -22.45 31.65 -7.67
CA THR A 378 -21.98 31.53 -6.28
C THR A 378 -22.74 32.49 -5.36
N SER A 379 -23.48 33.46 -5.90
CA SER A 379 -24.44 34.27 -5.14
C SER A 379 -25.77 34.42 -5.88
N LEU A 380 -26.86 33.94 -5.28
CA LEU A 380 -28.24 34.31 -5.63
C LEU A 380 -28.40 35.83 -5.47
N ASN A 381 -28.49 36.58 -6.58
CA ASN A 381 -28.75 38.02 -6.51
C ASN A 381 -30.24 38.28 -6.19
N SER A 382 -30.56 39.51 -5.72
CA SER A 382 -31.92 39.87 -5.28
C SER A 382 -32.99 39.70 -6.35
N ASP A 383 -32.63 39.92 -7.62
CA ASP A 383 -33.56 39.91 -8.74
C ASP A 383 -33.95 38.47 -9.09
N LEU A 384 -32.95 37.58 -9.20
CA LEU A 384 -33.16 36.14 -9.41
C LEU A 384 -33.96 35.51 -8.27
N MET A 385 -33.68 35.88 -7.01
CA MET A 385 -34.48 35.40 -5.87
C MET A 385 -35.93 35.86 -5.96
N THR A 386 -36.17 37.11 -6.33
CA THR A 386 -37.53 37.64 -6.49
C THR A 386 -38.29 36.88 -7.58
N ASP A 387 -37.63 36.57 -8.69
CA ASP A 387 -38.24 35.82 -9.79
C ASP A 387 -38.52 34.36 -9.40
N ILE A 388 -37.60 33.69 -8.70
CA ILE A 388 -37.83 32.34 -8.14
C ILE A 388 -39.07 32.34 -7.23
N LEU A 389 -39.17 33.30 -6.32
CA LEU A 389 -40.28 33.36 -5.37
C LEU A 389 -41.63 33.61 -6.04
N LYS A 390 -41.68 34.45 -7.09
CA LYS A 390 -42.91 34.64 -7.90
C LYS A 390 -43.35 33.36 -8.59
N HIS A 391 -42.42 32.54 -9.07
CA HIS A 391 -42.75 31.26 -9.69
C HIS A 391 -43.19 30.22 -8.65
N CYS A 392 -42.58 30.21 -7.46
CA CYS A 392 -42.98 29.33 -6.36
C CYS A 392 -44.38 29.66 -5.82
N PHE A 393 -44.78 30.95 -5.86
CA PHE A 393 -46.04 31.44 -5.32
C PHE A 393 -46.76 32.38 -6.31
N PRO A 394 -47.27 31.86 -7.45
CA PRO A 394 -47.80 32.69 -8.54
C PRO A 394 -49.08 33.46 -8.19
N GLN A 395 -49.78 33.06 -7.11
CA GLN A 395 -51.01 33.69 -6.62
C GLN A 395 -50.80 34.51 -5.34
N ALA A 396 -49.56 34.66 -4.89
CA ALA A 396 -49.26 35.38 -3.66
C ALA A 396 -48.94 36.86 -3.91
N GLU A 397 -49.41 37.70 -3.01
CA GLU A 397 -49.09 39.13 -2.91
C GLU A 397 -48.13 39.35 -1.74
N ASN A 398 -47.43 40.50 -1.72
CA ASN A 398 -46.59 40.91 -0.59
C ASN A 398 -45.53 39.87 -0.13
N ILE A 399 -44.92 39.13 -1.07
CA ILE A 399 -43.88 38.14 -0.77
C ILE A 399 -42.64 38.82 -0.19
N LYS A 400 -42.19 38.38 1.00
CA LYS A 400 -41.03 38.91 1.73
C LYS A 400 -40.17 37.77 2.27
N ILE A 401 -38.86 37.92 2.17
CA ILE A 401 -37.91 37.08 2.90
C ILE A 401 -37.80 37.66 4.31
N ILE A 402 -38.22 36.89 5.31
CA ILE A 402 -38.28 37.34 6.72
C ILE A 402 -37.17 36.74 7.59
N GLY A 403 -36.37 35.83 7.02
CA GLY A 403 -35.18 35.29 7.66
C GLY A 403 -34.26 34.66 6.62
N ASN A 404 -32.96 34.96 6.73
CA ASN A 404 -31.90 34.24 6.05
C ASN A 404 -31.11 33.53 7.15
N MET A 405 -31.16 32.20 7.19
CA MET A 405 -30.24 31.45 8.02
C MET A 405 -28.93 31.46 7.21
N LEU A 406 -27.96 32.27 7.64
CA LEU A 406 -26.62 32.31 7.02
C LEU A 406 -26.14 30.90 6.75
N GLU A 407 -25.43 30.72 5.62
CA GLU A 407 -24.59 29.55 5.36
C GLU A 407 -23.89 29.18 6.67
N ASP A 408 -24.26 28.04 7.26
CA ASP A 408 -23.46 27.47 8.32
C ASP A 408 -22.09 27.24 7.67
N ASP A 409 -21.03 27.90 8.16
CA ASP A 409 -19.66 27.75 7.65
C ASP A 409 -19.20 26.27 7.65
N ASN A 410 -19.99 25.37 8.26
CA ASN A 410 -19.84 23.92 8.30
C ASN A 410 -20.63 23.13 7.22
N LEU A 411 -21.24 23.80 6.23
CA LEU A 411 -21.98 23.17 5.11
C LEU A 411 -21.13 22.97 3.84
N SER A 412 -19.81 23.00 3.96
CA SER A 412 -18.84 22.72 2.89
C SER A 412 -18.85 21.27 2.35
N GLU A 413 -19.91 20.49 2.60
CA GLU A 413 -19.96 19.04 2.33
C GLU A 413 -20.79 18.66 1.10
N HIS A 414 -21.41 19.61 0.38
CA HIS A 414 -22.16 19.32 -0.85
C HIS A 414 -21.27 19.52 -2.10
N PHE A 415 -20.76 18.41 -2.64
CA PHE A 415 -19.82 18.42 -3.77
C PHE A 415 -20.41 18.91 -5.11
N THR A 416 -21.74 18.91 -5.24
CA THR A 416 -22.44 19.15 -6.52
C THR A 416 -23.28 20.42 -6.56
N SER A 417 -23.84 20.88 -5.44
CA SER A 417 -24.67 22.09 -5.37
C SER A 417 -24.46 22.89 -4.09
N SER A 418 -24.57 24.22 -4.17
CA SER A 418 -24.66 25.10 -3.01
C SER A 418 -26.11 25.19 -2.55
N VAL A 419 -26.32 25.16 -1.24
CA VAL A 419 -27.65 25.05 -0.61
C VAL A 419 -27.95 26.31 0.19
N THR A 420 -29.03 27.00 -0.15
CA THR A 420 -29.52 28.19 0.57
C THR A 420 -30.85 27.91 1.24
N GLN A 421 -31.00 28.26 2.53
CA GLN A 421 -32.24 28.11 3.29
C GLN A 421 -32.93 29.46 3.50
N LEU A 422 -34.22 29.56 3.15
CA LEU A 422 -34.98 30.81 3.25
C LEU A 422 -36.27 30.61 4.06
N VAL A 423 -36.65 31.65 4.83
CA VAL A 423 -38.00 31.77 5.38
C VAL A 423 -38.74 32.87 4.63
N VAL A 424 -39.81 32.48 3.94
CA VAL A 424 -40.61 33.36 3.09
C VAL A 424 -41.98 33.56 3.72
N GLU A 425 -42.35 34.82 3.91
CA GLU A 425 -43.71 35.24 4.26
C GLU A 425 -44.41 35.76 3.00
N TYR A 426 -45.66 35.36 2.79
CA TYR A 426 -46.44 35.81 1.65
C TYR A 426 -47.92 35.90 1.98
N GLU A 427 -48.64 36.79 1.31
CA GLU A 427 -50.07 36.94 1.45
C GLU A 427 -50.79 36.18 0.33
N GLN A 428 -51.71 35.28 0.68
CA GLN A 428 -52.56 34.60 -0.29
C GLN A 428 -53.95 34.45 0.32
N ASP A 429 -54.99 34.80 -0.43
CA ASP A 429 -56.38 34.82 0.01
C ASP A 429 -56.62 35.65 1.30
N HIS A 430 -55.99 36.84 1.37
CA HIS A 430 -56.02 37.75 2.53
C HIS A 430 -55.50 37.15 3.85
N LYS A 431 -54.72 36.07 3.76
CA LYS A 431 -54.05 35.44 4.90
C LYS A 431 -52.54 35.49 4.69
N ILE A 432 -51.82 35.76 5.78
CA ILE A 432 -50.38 35.69 5.82
C ILE A 432 -49.97 34.24 6.03
N HIS A 433 -49.15 33.72 5.13
CA HIS A 433 -48.57 32.39 5.17
C HIS A 433 -47.06 32.51 5.31
N GLN A 434 -46.44 31.53 5.95
CA GLN A 434 -44.99 31.42 6.04
C GLN A 434 -44.57 30.03 5.55
N LYS A 435 -43.51 29.97 4.75
CA LYS A 435 -42.94 28.72 4.25
C LYS A 435 -41.42 28.76 4.28
N GLN A 436 -40.82 27.64 4.67
CA GLN A 436 -39.38 27.47 4.68
C GLN A 436 -38.96 26.74 3.40
N LEU A 437 -37.92 27.24 2.73
CA LEU A 437 -37.47 26.76 1.42
C LEU A 437 -36.00 26.35 1.46
N ILE A 438 -35.65 25.37 0.63
CA ILE A 438 -34.27 25.03 0.27
C ILE A 438 -34.09 25.34 -1.22
N ILE A 439 -33.09 26.15 -1.56
CA ILE A 439 -32.69 26.43 -2.93
C ILE A 439 -31.32 25.79 -3.16
N LYS A 440 -31.24 24.86 -4.11
CA LYS A 440 -29.99 24.26 -4.58
C LYS A 440 -29.60 24.84 -5.93
N VAL A 441 -28.34 25.26 -6.08
CA VAL A 441 -27.77 25.66 -7.38
C VAL A 441 -26.43 24.95 -7.62
N PRO A 442 -26.06 24.58 -8.85
CA PRO A 442 -24.80 23.92 -9.15
C PRO A 442 -23.59 24.70 -8.62
N THR A 443 -22.64 24.02 -8.00
CA THR A 443 -21.35 24.66 -7.63
C THR A 443 -20.44 24.74 -8.85
N SER A 444 -19.57 25.74 -8.90
CA SER A 444 -18.48 25.82 -9.89
C SER A 444 -17.20 25.12 -9.41
N SER A 445 -17.31 24.07 -8.58
CA SER A 445 -16.15 23.34 -8.06
C SER A 445 -15.58 22.35 -9.09
N PRO A 446 -14.28 22.00 -9.04
CA PRO A 446 -13.71 20.96 -9.93
C PRO A 446 -14.24 19.58 -9.64
N THR A 447 -14.63 19.33 -8.39
CA THR A 447 -15.36 18.13 -8.01
C THR A 447 -16.68 18.07 -8.77
N PHE A 448 -17.37 19.22 -8.93
CA PHE A 448 -18.53 19.32 -9.81
C PHE A 448 -18.18 19.08 -11.29
N ALA A 449 -17.05 19.54 -11.83
CA ALA A 449 -16.69 19.25 -13.23
C ALA A 449 -16.44 17.75 -13.52
N PHE A 450 -15.89 17.00 -12.56
CA PHE A 450 -15.82 15.53 -12.63
C PHE A 450 -17.22 14.91 -12.59
N PHE A 451 -18.08 15.39 -11.69
CA PHE A 451 -19.46 14.91 -11.53
C PHE A 451 -20.42 15.36 -12.64
N GLU A 452 -20.10 16.43 -13.36
CA GLU A 452 -20.86 16.96 -14.50
C GLU A 452 -20.90 15.94 -15.63
N SER A 453 -19.83 15.14 -15.80
CA SER A 453 -19.79 14.02 -16.75
C SER A 453 -20.81 12.90 -16.44
N PHE A 454 -21.43 12.91 -15.25
CA PHE A 454 -22.46 11.95 -14.84
C PHE A 454 -23.87 12.55 -14.75
N ASP A 455 -24.05 13.81 -15.16
CA ASP A 455 -25.36 14.51 -15.15
C ASP A 455 -26.07 14.48 -13.78
N LEU A 456 -25.33 14.42 -12.66
CA LEU A 456 -25.88 14.18 -11.31
C LEU A 456 -26.95 15.21 -10.89
N PHE A 457 -26.72 16.50 -11.16
CA PHE A 457 -27.69 17.55 -10.81
C PHE A 457 -28.94 17.51 -11.72
N LYS A 458 -28.77 17.14 -13.01
CA LYS A 458 -29.90 16.92 -13.92
C LYS A 458 -30.74 15.73 -13.46
N ARG A 459 -30.07 14.68 -12.98
CA ARG A 459 -30.72 13.50 -12.42
C ARG A 459 -31.53 13.84 -11.17
N GLU A 460 -30.97 14.63 -10.24
CA GLU A 460 -31.70 15.09 -9.05
C GLU A 460 -32.95 15.93 -9.44
N ILE A 461 -32.83 16.85 -10.40
CA ILE A 461 -33.98 17.61 -10.92
C ILE A 461 -35.02 16.66 -11.54
N GLY A 462 -34.59 15.71 -12.37
CA GLY A 462 -35.47 14.73 -13.00
C GLY A 462 -36.25 13.90 -11.96
N MET A 463 -35.62 13.57 -10.84
CA MET A 463 -36.26 12.87 -9.73
C MET A 463 -37.38 13.69 -9.10
N TYR A 464 -37.10 14.94 -8.73
CA TYR A 464 -38.08 15.80 -8.06
C TYR A 464 -39.20 16.29 -8.99
N GLU A 465 -38.88 16.60 -10.24
CA GLU A 465 -39.83 17.15 -11.21
C GLU A 465 -40.73 16.08 -11.84
N ARG A 466 -40.16 14.91 -12.20
CA ARG A 466 -40.86 13.92 -13.04
C ARG A 466 -41.20 12.63 -12.32
N VAL A 467 -40.29 12.09 -11.52
CA VAL A 467 -40.38 10.72 -10.97
C VAL A 467 -41.15 10.69 -9.65
N ILE A 468 -40.65 11.39 -8.62
CA ILE A 468 -41.19 11.38 -7.25
C ILE A 468 -42.67 11.77 -7.19
N PRO A 469 -43.16 12.82 -7.90
CA PRO A 469 -44.58 13.18 -7.87
C PRO A 469 -45.50 12.07 -8.38
N ARG A 470 -45.03 11.24 -9.32
CA ARG A 470 -45.79 10.08 -9.83
C ARG A 470 -45.71 8.91 -8.85
N MET A 471 -44.54 8.63 -8.29
CA MET A 471 -44.36 7.59 -7.27
C MET A 471 -45.23 7.83 -6.03
N ASN A 472 -45.33 9.09 -5.58
CA ASN A 472 -46.18 9.48 -4.45
C ASN A 472 -47.68 9.17 -4.67
N LYS A 473 -48.15 8.98 -5.91
CA LYS A 473 -49.56 8.62 -6.16
C LYS A 473 -49.91 7.18 -5.78
N TYR A 474 -48.90 6.31 -5.68
CA TYR A 474 -49.09 4.91 -5.29
C TYR A 474 -48.97 4.69 -3.78
N LEU A 475 -48.55 5.73 -3.05
CA LEU A 475 -48.21 5.65 -1.64
C LEU A 475 -49.15 6.52 -0.80
N ASP A 476 -49.40 6.09 0.42
CA ASP A 476 -50.20 6.84 1.40
C ASP A 476 -49.38 7.96 2.07
N THR A 477 -48.07 8.01 1.80
CA THR A 477 -47.08 8.92 2.39
C THR A 477 -46.21 9.56 1.30
N THR A 478 -45.62 10.71 1.60
CA THR A 478 -44.69 11.39 0.68
C THR A 478 -43.27 10.87 0.85
N LEU A 479 -42.61 10.48 -0.24
CA LEU A 479 -41.25 9.94 -0.23
C LEU A 479 -40.15 10.97 0.05
N ALA A 480 -40.37 12.22 -0.39
CA ALA A 480 -39.37 13.28 -0.41
C ALA A 480 -40.01 14.66 -0.21
N PRO A 481 -39.23 15.73 0.04
CA PRO A 481 -39.72 17.10 0.05
C PRO A 481 -40.51 17.47 -1.21
N ALA A 482 -41.49 18.36 -1.07
CA ALA A 482 -42.23 18.85 -2.21
C ALA A 482 -41.32 19.71 -3.12
N HIS A 483 -41.27 19.35 -4.40
CA HIS A 483 -40.73 20.19 -5.47
C HIS A 483 -41.62 21.43 -5.66
N LEU A 484 -41.01 22.61 -5.71
CA LEU A 484 -41.72 23.87 -5.90
C LEU A 484 -41.39 24.49 -7.25
N TYR A 485 -40.11 24.48 -7.63
CA TYR A 485 -39.64 25.12 -8.85
C TYR A 485 -38.30 24.53 -9.31
N THR A 486 -38.11 24.50 -10.63
CA THR A 486 -36.81 24.20 -11.25
C THR A 486 -36.68 25.03 -12.54
N THR A 487 -35.44 25.28 -12.96
CA THR A 487 -35.13 25.93 -14.26
C THR A 487 -34.11 25.08 -15.01
N ASP A 488 -34.30 24.82 -16.31
CA ASP A 488 -33.35 24.26 -17.30
C ASP A 488 -32.02 23.69 -16.74
N SER A 489 -32.08 22.73 -15.80
CA SER A 489 -30.93 22.11 -15.14
C SER A 489 -30.03 23.01 -14.24
N LYS A 490 -30.52 24.15 -13.74
CA LYS A 490 -29.70 25.18 -13.05
C LYS A 490 -30.13 25.52 -11.63
N ILE A 491 -31.39 25.29 -11.26
CA ILE A 491 -31.91 25.67 -9.94
C ILE A 491 -32.93 24.62 -9.53
N LEU A 492 -32.87 24.16 -8.28
CA LEU A 492 -33.86 23.27 -7.68
C LEU A 492 -34.38 23.90 -6.38
N VAL A 493 -35.69 24.12 -6.28
CA VAL A 493 -36.35 24.68 -5.09
C VAL A 493 -37.26 23.65 -4.45
N LEU A 494 -37.00 23.36 -3.19
CA LEU A 494 -37.67 22.34 -2.39
C LEU A 494 -38.28 22.95 -1.12
N GLU A 495 -39.33 22.32 -0.61
CA GLU A 495 -39.81 22.56 0.76
C GLU A 495 -38.73 22.20 1.79
N ASN A 496 -38.48 23.08 2.77
CA ASN A 496 -37.67 22.74 3.93
C ASN A 496 -38.55 22.03 4.99
N LEU A 497 -38.23 20.77 5.27
CA LEU A 497 -39.04 19.89 6.13
C LEU A 497 -38.87 20.15 7.63
N ILE A 498 -37.96 21.05 8.06
CA ILE A 498 -37.76 21.41 9.46
C ILE A 498 -39.07 21.86 10.11
N ALA A 499 -39.87 22.67 9.41
CA ALA A 499 -41.18 23.13 9.89
C ALA A 499 -42.19 21.99 10.12
N ARG A 500 -42.00 20.81 9.52
CA ARG A 500 -42.83 19.62 9.70
C ARG A 500 -42.34 18.71 10.83
N GLY A 501 -41.30 19.13 11.55
CA GLY A 501 -40.68 18.40 12.66
C GLY A 501 -39.65 17.36 12.23
N PHE A 502 -39.14 17.46 10.99
CA PHE A 502 -38.02 16.64 10.53
C PHE A 502 -36.70 17.31 10.86
N GLU A 503 -35.72 16.52 11.29
CA GLU A 503 -34.37 16.97 11.59
C GLU A 503 -33.34 16.02 10.98
N SER A 504 -32.15 16.54 10.67
CA SER A 504 -31.02 15.72 10.24
C SER A 504 -30.54 14.82 11.38
N GLY A 505 -30.04 13.63 11.05
CA GLY A 505 -29.40 12.76 12.03
C GLY A 505 -28.17 13.42 12.67
N LYS A 506 -27.75 12.96 13.86
CA LYS A 506 -26.52 13.43 14.49
C LYS A 506 -25.30 13.05 13.62
N LYS A 507 -24.54 14.04 13.14
CA LYS A 507 -23.46 13.89 12.13
C LYS A 507 -22.46 12.75 12.41
N LEU A 508 -22.13 12.46 13.68
CA LEU A 508 -21.06 11.52 14.07
C LEU A 508 -21.54 10.20 14.69
N SER A 509 -22.84 9.90 14.70
CA SER A 509 -23.35 8.64 15.27
C SER A 509 -23.98 7.74 14.21
N LEU A 510 -23.67 6.45 14.27
CA LEU A 510 -24.41 5.41 13.55
C LEU A 510 -25.87 5.35 14.01
N LEU A 511 -26.75 4.89 13.13
CA LEU A 511 -28.18 4.80 13.40
C LEU A 511 -28.52 3.68 14.39
N ASP A 512 -29.49 3.97 15.26
CA ASP A 512 -30.07 2.98 16.16
C ASP A 512 -31.11 2.07 15.46
N SER A 513 -31.63 1.07 16.17
CA SER A 513 -32.57 0.10 15.57
C SER A 513 -33.85 0.76 15.03
N HIS A 514 -34.34 1.83 15.65
CA HIS A 514 -35.58 2.47 15.25
C HIS A 514 -35.38 3.30 13.99
N GLN A 515 -34.29 4.06 13.93
CA GLN A 515 -33.89 4.83 12.75
C GLN A 515 -33.57 3.90 11.57
N THR A 516 -32.77 2.85 11.77
CA THR A 516 -32.42 1.89 10.71
C THR A 516 -33.67 1.23 10.12
N LYS A 517 -34.59 0.76 10.96
CA LYS A 517 -35.86 0.16 10.48
C LYS A 517 -36.73 1.16 9.74
N SER A 518 -36.75 2.43 10.18
CA SER A 518 -37.48 3.49 9.49
C SER A 518 -36.92 3.78 8.10
N VAL A 519 -35.59 3.79 7.94
CA VAL A 519 -34.95 3.98 6.62
C VAL A 519 -35.20 2.78 5.71
N MET A 520 -35.04 1.55 6.22
CA MET A 520 -35.34 0.33 5.44
C MET A 520 -36.79 0.33 4.95
N LYS A 521 -37.73 0.77 5.79
CA LYS A 521 -39.14 0.96 5.40
C LYS A 521 -39.29 2.02 4.31
N ALA A 522 -38.66 3.18 4.44
CA ALA A 522 -38.72 4.23 3.44
C ALA A 522 -38.15 3.79 2.07
N LEU A 523 -37.01 3.09 2.07
CA LEU A 523 -36.42 2.48 0.87
C LEU A 523 -37.34 1.42 0.25
N SER A 524 -38.01 0.58 1.05
CA SER A 524 -38.96 -0.41 0.53
C SER A 524 -40.14 0.23 -0.22
N HIS A 525 -40.66 1.36 0.29
CA HIS A 525 -41.73 2.11 -0.37
C HIS A 525 -41.25 2.76 -1.66
N PHE A 526 -40.05 3.34 -1.62
CA PHE A 526 -39.39 3.93 -2.78
C PHE A 526 -39.19 2.89 -3.89
N HIS A 527 -38.60 1.73 -3.55
CA HIS A 527 -38.37 0.65 -4.51
C HIS A 527 -39.68 0.09 -5.09
N ALA A 528 -40.71 -0.17 -4.26
CA ALA A 528 -42.01 -0.64 -4.74
C ALA A 528 -42.67 0.36 -5.71
N ALA A 529 -42.74 1.64 -5.32
CA ALA A 529 -43.38 2.67 -6.14
C ALA A 529 -42.62 2.92 -7.46
N SER A 530 -41.29 2.80 -7.46
CA SER A 530 -40.49 2.97 -8.68
C SER A 530 -40.70 1.82 -9.66
N HIS A 531 -40.82 0.59 -9.15
CA HIS A 531 -41.14 -0.58 -9.95
C HIS A 531 -42.52 -0.46 -10.59
N GLN A 532 -43.54 -0.06 -9.81
CA GLN A 532 -44.88 0.18 -10.33
C GLN A 532 -44.91 1.30 -11.38
N LEU A 533 -44.16 2.38 -11.15
CA LEU A 533 -44.06 3.48 -12.11
C LEU A 533 -43.47 3.00 -13.45
N HIS A 534 -42.45 2.15 -13.41
CA HIS A 534 -41.86 1.57 -14.62
C HIS A 534 -42.83 0.64 -15.37
N LEU A 535 -43.67 -0.12 -14.67
CA LEU A 535 -44.71 -0.95 -15.30
C LEU A 535 -45.76 -0.10 -16.02
N GLU A 536 -46.11 1.07 -15.46
CA GLU A 536 -47.05 2.02 -16.09
C GLU A 536 -46.41 2.76 -17.28
N ASP A 537 -45.16 3.19 -17.13
CA ASP A 537 -44.43 3.98 -18.11
C ASP A 537 -42.96 3.54 -18.19
N PRO A 538 -42.62 2.55 -19.04
CA PRO A 538 -41.27 2.03 -19.13
C PRO A 538 -40.22 3.07 -19.54
N ASN A 539 -40.63 4.15 -20.19
CA ASN A 539 -39.75 5.18 -20.71
C ASN A 539 -39.47 6.31 -19.71
N ILE A 540 -40.18 6.39 -18.59
CA ILE A 540 -39.94 7.45 -17.59
C ILE A 540 -38.56 7.34 -16.94
N LEU A 541 -38.02 6.12 -16.88
CA LEU A 541 -36.68 5.81 -16.39
C LEU A 541 -35.75 5.69 -17.60
N ASP A 542 -35.58 6.82 -18.28
CA ASP A 542 -34.75 7.01 -19.47
C ASP A 542 -33.25 6.83 -19.18
N ASP A 543 -32.41 7.06 -20.20
CA ASP A 543 -30.94 6.93 -20.12
C ASP A 543 -30.32 7.71 -18.94
N LEU A 544 -30.97 8.78 -18.46
CA LEU A 544 -30.51 9.61 -17.32
C LEU A 544 -30.33 8.80 -16.01
N PHE A 545 -31.09 7.72 -15.85
CA PHE A 545 -31.05 6.85 -14.67
C PHE A 545 -30.28 5.54 -14.90
N THR A 546 -29.40 5.52 -15.91
CA THR A 546 -28.56 4.36 -16.26
C THR A 546 -27.06 4.71 -16.20
N ILE A 547 -26.21 3.71 -15.99
CA ILE A 547 -24.75 3.91 -15.98
C ILE A 547 -24.22 3.93 -17.42
N HIS A 548 -23.63 5.05 -17.85
CA HIS A 548 -22.92 5.19 -19.14
C HIS A 548 -21.39 5.12 -19.02
N LEU A 549 -20.86 4.77 -17.85
CA LEU A 549 -19.43 4.60 -17.61
C LEU A 549 -18.89 3.34 -18.29
N GLY A 550 -17.72 3.46 -18.94
CA GLY A 550 -16.94 2.29 -19.32
C GLY A 550 -16.46 1.53 -18.07
N ILE A 551 -16.57 0.20 -18.09
CA ILE A 551 -16.11 -0.73 -17.01
C ILE A 551 -14.73 -0.36 -16.47
N LEU A 552 -13.83 0.04 -17.37
CA LEU A 552 -12.44 0.36 -17.04
C LEU A 552 -12.33 1.62 -16.18
N GLU A 553 -13.17 2.63 -16.42
CA GLU A 553 -13.09 3.92 -15.71
C GLU A 553 -13.68 3.79 -14.30
N PHE A 554 -14.82 3.09 -14.20
CA PHE A 554 -15.41 2.76 -12.91
C PHE A 554 -14.47 1.91 -12.04
N ARG A 555 -13.82 0.89 -12.63
CA ARG A 555 -12.83 0.06 -11.92
C ARG A 555 -11.64 0.87 -11.41
N LYS A 556 -11.04 1.72 -12.25
CA LYS A 556 -9.89 2.54 -11.84
C LYS A 556 -10.23 3.43 -10.66
N ASN A 557 -11.40 4.06 -10.68
CA ASN A 557 -11.83 4.95 -9.60
C ASN A 557 -11.93 4.22 -8.26
N ILE A 558 -12.46 3.00 -8.25
CA ILE A 558 -12.62 2.20 -7.02
C ILE A 558 -11.26 1.73 -6.51
N ILE A 559 -10.37 1.32 -7.40
CA ILE A 559 -8.98 0.97 -7.03
C ILE A 559 -8.27 2.19 -6.42
N ASN A 560 -8.41 3.37 -7.03
CA ASN A 560 -7.80 4.59 -6.51
C ASN A 560 -8.30 4.93 -5.11
N TRP A 561 -9.61 4.81 -4.85
CA TRP A 561 -10.17 4.97 -3.50
C TRP A 561 -9.61 3.93 -2.52
N GLY A 562 -9.51 2.67 -2.94
CA GLY A 562 -8.86 1.62 -2.15
C GLY A 562 -7.41 1.96 -1.80
N LEU A 563 -6.63 2.51 -2.74
CA LEU A 563 -5.25 2.92 -2.51
C LEU A 563 -5.15 4.10 -1.51
N ILE A 564 -6.08 5.05 -1.56
CA ILE A 564 -6.17 6.15 -0.58
C ILE A 564 -6.44 5.59 0.82
N VAL A 565 -7.42 4.68 0.94
CA VAL A 565 -7.72 4.01 2.21
C VAL A 565 -6.50 3.24 2.72
N LEU A 566 -5.77 2.53 1.85
CA LEU A 566 -4.53 1.86 2.24
C LEU A 566 -3.49 2.81 2.80
N GLU A 567 -3.30 3.96 2.18
CA GLU A 567 -2.33 4.95 2.64
C GLU A 567 -2.74 5.55 4.00
N LEU A 568 -4.04 5.82 4.21
CA LEU A 568 -4.56 6.25 5.51
C LEU A 568 -4.35 5.19 6.60
N LEU A 569 -4.64 3.93 6.28
CA LEU A 569 -4.43 2.80 7.19
C LEU A 569 -2.93 2.59 7.51
N ARG A 570 -2.04 2.79 6.53
CA ARG A 570 -0.58 2.76 6.74
C ARG A 570 -0.14 3.86 7.71
N ARG A 571 -0.63 5.08 7.54
CA ARG A 571 -0.31 6.21 8.44
C ARG A 571 -0.82 6.02 9.87
N LYS A 572 -1.94 5.32 10.04
CA LYS A 572 -2.49 4.96 11.36
C LYS A 572 -1.92 3.67 11.93
N ASN A 573 -1.02 3.00 11.20
CA ASN A 573 -0.38 1.74 11.56
C ASN A 573 -1.37 0.58 11.77
N GLU A 574 -2.46 0.57 11.00
CA GLU A 574 -3.60 -0.33 11.20
C GLU A 574 -3.52 -1.53 10.24
N THR A 575 -2.45 -2.28 10.47
CA THR A 575 -1.95 -3.39 9.64
C THR A 575 -2.97 -4.49 9.35
N HIS A 576 -3.99 -4.63 10.21
CA HIS A 576 -5.06 -5.62 10.06
C HIS A 576 -6.04 -5.27 8.93
N LEU A 577 -6.32 -3.98 8.72
CA LEU A 577 -7.22 -3.51 7.67
C LEU A 577 -6.49 -3.36 6.33
N ILE A 578 -5.19 -3.05 6.37
CA ILE A 578 -4.34 -2.93 5.17
C ILE A 578 -4.43 -4.22 4.33
N GLY A 579 -4.30 -5.39 4.95
CA GLY A 579 -4.38 -6.67 4.22
C GLY A 579 -5.76 -6.93 3.60
N ILE A 580 -6.84 -6.42 4.22
CA ILE A 580 -8.20 -6.59 3.73
C ILE A 580 -8.45 -5.69 2.52
N VAL A 581 -8.01 -4.44 2.62
CA VAL A 581 -8.12 -3.47 1.52
C VAL A 581 -7.20 -3.86 0.35
N GLU A 582 -6.00 -4.39 0.58
CA GLU A 582 -5.12 -4.93 -0.48
C GLU A 582 -5.76 -6.13 -1.19
N ALA A 583 -6.41 -7.03 -0.45
CA ALA A 583 -7.14 -8.16 -1.02
C ALA A 583 -8.37 -7.70 -1.81
N ALA A 584 -9.11 -6.71 -1.30
CA ALA A 584 -10.22 -6.08 -1.99
C ALA A 584 -9.77 -5.44 -3.31
N ILE A 585 -8.71 -4.62 -3.31
CA ILE A 585 -8.15 -4.02 -4.54
C ILE A 585 -7.74 -5.12 -5.53
N THR A 586 -7.03 -6.15 -5.07
CA THR A 586 -6.61 -7.27 -5.92
C THR A 586 -7.81 -8.01 -6.53
N PHE A 587 -8.92 -8.12 -5.81
CA PHE A 587 -10.17 -8.69 -6.31
C PHE A 587 -10.79 -7.80 -7.39
N LEU A 588 -10.86 -6.48 -7.14
CA LEU A 588 -11.38 -5.49 -8.09
C LEU A 588 -10.57 -5.43 -9.39
N GLU A 589 -9.26 -5.70 -9.32
CA GLU A 589 -8.38 -5.80 -10.49
C GLU A 589 -8.68 -7.03 -11.38
N LYS A 590 -9.20 -8.12 -10.80
CA LYS A 590 -9.22 -9.45 -11.43
C LYS A 590 -10.60 -10.01 -11.76
N ASP A 591 -11.68 -9.60 -11.08
CA ASP A 591 -13.04 -10.14 -11.31
C ASP A 591 -13.82 -9.29 -12.33
N ASP A 592 -13.54 -9.54 -13.62
CA ASP A 592 -14.28 -8.91 -14.71
C ASP A 592 -15.77 -9.30 -14.76
N ASP A 593 -16.13 -10.49 -14.29
CA ASP A 593 -17.48 -11.04 -14.45
C ASP A 593 -18.46 -10.43 -13.46
N ALA A 594 -18.04 -10.20 -12.21
CA ALA A 594 -18.83 -9.45 -11.23
C ALA A 594 -19.04 -7.99 -11.68
N MET A 595 -18.02 -7.38 -12.30
CA MET A 595 -18.13 -6.04 -12.88
C MET A 595 -19.09 -5.98 -14.06
N ARG A 596 -19.07 -6.99 -14.95
CA ARG A 596 -20.04 -7.11 -16.04
C ARG A 596 -21.46 -7.36 -15.51
N ALA A 597 -21.61 -8.13 -14.44
CA ALA A 597 -22.92 -8.39 -13.82
C ALA A 597 -23.54 -7.11 -13.24
N PHE A 598 -22.74 -6.24 -12.63
CA PHE A 598 -23.20 -4.93 -12.13
C PHE A 598 -23.79 -4.04 -13.24
N LEU A 599 -23.25 -4.10 -14.45
CA LEU A 599 -23.75 -3.33 -15.59
C LEU A 599 -24.90 -4.02 -16.36
N ASP A 600 -25.06 -5.33 -16.19
CA ASP A 600 -26.06 -6.13 -16.91
C ASP A 600 -27.31 -6.35 -16.06
N ARG A 601 -28.18 -5.35 -16.06
CA ARG A 601 -29.47 -5.39 -15.35
C ARG A 601 -30.41 -6.50 -15.79
N SER A 602 -30.21 -7.09 -16.98
CA SER A 602 -31.06 -8.18 -17.48
C SER A 602 -30.95 -9.46 -16.66
N LYS A 603 -29.91 -9.55 -15.81
CA LYS A 603 -29.67 -10.69 -14.92
C LYS A 603 -30.50 -10.68 -13.66
N PHE A 604 -31.10 -9.54 -13.28
CA PHE A 604 -31.87 -9.41 -12.05
C PHE A 604 -33.36 -9.66 -12.33
N LYS A 605 -33.97 -10.52 -11.51
CA LYS A 605 -35.40 -10.84 -11.62
C LYS A 605 -36.29 -9.68 -11.17
N PHE A 606 -35.79 -8.87 -10.25
CA PHE A 606 -36.46 -7.68 -9.74
C PHE A 606 -35.50 -6.50 -9.81
N ILE A 607 -35.95 -5.41 -10.43
CA ILE A 607 -35.20 -4.16 -10.54
C ILE A 607 -36.09 -3.01 -10.08
N ALA A 608 -35.46 -2.02 -9.47
CA ALA A 608 -36.08 -0.82 -8.95
C ALA A 608 -35.14 0.38 -9.13
N LEU A 609 -35.67 1.58 -8.92
CA LEU A 609 -34.85 2.78 -8.92
C LEU A 609 -34.23 2.87 -7.54
N ASN A 610 -32.92 2.75 -7.46
CA ASN A 610 -32.15 2.99 -6.25
C ASN A 610 -32.00 4.50 -6.06
N HIS A 611 -31.96 4.96 -4.82
CA HIS A 611 -31.49 6.27 -4.39
C HIS A 611 -30.05 6.50 -4.86
N GLY A 612 -29.21 5.47 -4.79
CA GLY A 612 -27.84 5.42 -5.30
C GLY A 612 -26.79 6.14 -4.44
N ASP A 613 -27.24 6.87 -3.41
CA ASP A 613 -26.41 7.41 -2.32
C ASP A 613 -27.16 7.31 -0.98
N ALA A 614 -27.66 6.12 -0.65
CA ALA A 614 -28.50 5.86 0.51
C ALA A 614 -27.71 5.87 1.84
N ARG A 615 -27.00 6.96 2.17
CA ARG A 615 -26.30 7.15 3.46
C ARG A 615 -27.13 7.95 4.44
N LYS A 616 -26.90 7.81 5.76
CA LYS A 616 -27.70 8.41 6.86
C LYS A 616 -27.94 9.91 6.73
N ASP A 617 -27.00 10.63 6.13
CA ASP A 617 -27.02 12.09 5.98
C ASP A 617 -28.01 12.53 4.89
N ASN A 618 -28.44 11.60 4.04
CA ASN A 618 -29.45 11.80 2.99
C ASN A 618 -30.85 11.36 3.46
N PHE A 619 -31.04 11.17 4.77
CA PHE A 619 -32.34 10.93 5.39
C PHE A 619 -32.62 11.96 6.49
N LEU A 620 -33.83 12.49 6.50
CA LEU A 620 -34.35 13.33 7.58
C LEU A 620 -35.28 12.52 8.48
N TYR A 621 -35.21 12.75 9.78
CA TYR A 621 -35.92 11.97 10.79
C TYR A 621 -36.94 12.82 11.54
N LYS A 622 -38.12 12.27 11.80
CA LYS A 622 -39.14 12.86 12.65
C LYS A 622 -39.47 11.90 13.79
N TYR A 623 -39.41 12.41 15.02
CA TYR A 623 -39.68 11.64 16.23
C TYR A 623 -41.08 11.94 16.74
N THR A 624 -41.90 10.91 16.90
CA THR A 624 -43.22 11.06 17.53
C THR A 624 -43.10 11.10 19.05
N SER A 625 -44.10 11.64 19.73
CA SER A 625 -44.19 11.60 21.20
C SER A 625 -44.25 10.19 21.78
N SER A 626 -44.56 9.17 20.97
CA SER A 626 -44.53 7.75 21.32
C SER A 626 -43.19 7.06 21.09
N GLY A 627 -42.18 7.77 20.56
CA GLY A 627 -40.85 7.23 20.25
C GLY A 627 -40.76 6.51 18.90
N GLN A 628 -41.76 6.64 18.02
CA GLN A 628 -41.65 6.15 16.64
C GLN A 628 -40.82 7.14 15.81
N VAL A 629 -40.04 6.59 14.88
CA VAL A 629 -39.21 7.37 13.96
C VAL A 629 -39.79 7.24 12.56
N GLU A 630 -39.95 8.36 11.87
CA GLU A 630 -40.30 8.45 10.46
C GLU A 630 -39.09 9.01 9.70
N ALA A 631 -38.69 8.36 8.60
CA ALA A 631 -37.53 8.74 7.77
C ALA A 631 -38.02 9.23 6.41
N GLN A 632 -37.44 10.32 5.92
CA GLN A 632 -37.76 10.91 4.62
C GLN A 632 -36.50 11.09 3.78
N LEU A 633 -36.56 10.70 2.51
CA LEU A 633 -35.42 10.68 1.59
C LEU A 633 -35.15 12.09 1.04
N VAL A 634 -33.87 12.45 0.91
CA VAL A 634 -33.40 13.69 0.28
C VAL A 634 -32.12 13.40 -0.53
N ASP A 635 -31.79 14.27 -1.47
CA ASP A 635 -30.53 14.20 -2.25
C ASP A 635 -30.41 12.98 -3.21
N PHE A 636 -31.22 13.01 -4.27
CA PHE A 636 -31.37 11.91 -5.22
C PHE A 636 -30.36 11.92 -6.39
N GLN A 637 -29.23 12.62 -6.23
CA GLN A 637 -28.21 12.78 -7.27
C GLN A 637 -27.59 11.45 -7.73
N GLY A 638 -27.60 10.42 -6.88
CA GLY A 638 -27.07 9.08 -7.18
C GLY A 638 -28.01 8.17 -7.95
N SER A 639 -29.26 8.56 -8.20
CA SER A 639 -30.34 7.61 -8.53
C SER A 639 -30.04 6.70 -9.72
N LEU A 640 -30.28 5.39 -9.56
CA LEU A 640 -29.86 4.38 -10.53
C LEU A 640 -30.88 3.24 -10.68
N TRP A 641 -31.25 2.95 -11.92
CA TRP A 641 -32.13 1.82 -12.25
C TRP A 641 -31.35 0.49 -12.24
N SER A 642 -31.50 -0.32 -11.17
CA SER A 642 -30.77 -1.58 -10.98
C SER A 642 -31.44 -2.48 -9.92
N SER A 643 -30.77 -3.53 -9.44
CA SER A 643 -31.24 -4.30 -8.28
C SER A 643 -31.38 -3.38 -7.05
N PRO A 644 -32.48 -3.45 -6.26
CA PRO A 644 -32.64 -2.64 -5.05
C PRO A 644 -31.61 -2.95 -3.96
N LEU A 645 -30.84 -4.03 -4.13
CA LEU A 645 -29.79 -4.44 -3.21
C LEU A 645 -28.70 -3.36 -3.04
N LEU A 646 -28.44 -2.56 -4.07
CA LEU A 646 -27.39 -1.54 -4.04
C LEU A 646 -27.61 -0.56 -2.88
N ASP A 647 -28.81 0.02 -2.78
CA ASP A 647 -29.17 0.91 -1.67
C ASP A 647 -29.11 0.21 -0.31
N ILE A 648 -29.60 -1.03 -0.22
CA ILE A 648 -29.68 -1.75 1.05
C ILE A 648 -28.28 -2.04 1.61
N ILE A 649 -27.39 -2.54 0.75
CA ILE A 649 -26.02 -2.85 1.17
C ILE A 649 -25.24 -1.57 1.48
N TYR A 650 -25.35 -0.56 0.63
CA TYR A 650 -24.66 0.71 0.84
C TYR A 650 -25.15 1.42 2.11
N PHE A 651 -26.45 1.43 2.38
CA PHE A 651 -27.02 1.98 3.60
C PHE A 651 -26.57 1.22 4.85
N LEU A 652 -26.70 -0.11 4.86
CA LEU A 652 -26.35 -0.90 6.04
C LEU A 652 -24.87 -0.72 6.40
N ILE A 653 -23.99 -0.71 5.41
CA ILE A 653 -22.55 -0.46 5.62
C ILE A 653 -22.32 0.97 6.10
N SER A 654 -22.71 1.97 5.33
CA SER A 654 -22.35 3.36 5.61
C SER A 654 -22.99 3.95 6.88
N SER A 655 -24.10 3.37 7.36
CA SER A 655 -25.04 4.10 8.23
C SER A 655 -25.60 3.34 9.43
N ALA A 656 -25.68 2.00 9.39
CA ALA A 656 -26.27 1.23 10.48
C ALA A 656 -25.23 0.90 11.58
N SER A 657 -25.67 0.82 12.84
CA SER A 657 -24.76 0.41 13.91
C SER A 657 -24.29 -1.05 13.76
N LEU A 658 -23.02 -1.29 14.07
CA LEU A 658 -22.40 -2.61 13.99
C LEU A 658 -23.19 -3.74 14.65
N ASN A 659 -23.72 -3.50 15.84
CA ASN A 659 -24.47 -4.51 16.58
C ASN A 659 -25.73 -4.93 15.82
N LEU A 660 -26.35 -4.03 15.06
CA LEU A 660 -27.50 -4.38 14.23
C LEU A 660 -27.10 -5.23 13.04
N ILE A 661 -25.98 -4.93 12.39
CA ILE A 661 -25.48 -5.73 11.27
C ILE A 661 -24.99 -7.10 11.76
N GLU A 662 -24.36 -7.18 12.93
CA GLU A 662 -23.81 -8.43 13.48
C GLU A 662 -24.89 -9.37 14.01
N PHE A 663 -25.93 -8.84 14.67
CA PHE A 663 -26.92 -9.65 15.37
C PHE A 663 -28.33 -9.64 14.75
N HIS A 664 -28.62 -8.71 13.82
CA HIS A 664 -29.97 -8.49 13.29
C HIS A 664 -30.01 -8.29 11.77
N PHE A 665 -28.96 -8.69 11.03
CA PHE A 665 -28.94 -8.55 9.56
C PHE A 665 -30.15 -9.23 8.91
N ASP A 666 -30.40 -10.49 9.24
CA ASP A 666 -31.51 -11.25 8.67
C ASP A 666 -32.87 -10.61 9.00
N ASP A 667 -33.06 -10.17 10.25
CA ASP A 667 -34.28 -9.47 10.68
C ASP A 667 -34.53 -8.17 9.89
N LEU A 668 -33.45 -7.42 9.58
CA LEU A 668 -33.53 -6.18 8.80
C LEU A 668 -33.85 -6.46 7.33
N ILE A 669 -33.23 -7.48 6.74
CA ILE A 669 -33.51 -7.89 5.36
C ILE A 669 -34.95 -8.41 5.24
N ASP A 670 -35.37 -9.31 6.13
CA ASP A 670 -36.72 -9.87 6.11
C ASP A 670 -37.77 -8.76 6.32
N GLY A 671 -37.55 -7.85 7.26
CA GLY A 671 -38.44 -6.70 7.47
C GLY A 671 -38.54 -5.78 6.24
N TYR A 672 -37.43 -5.57 5.51
CA TYR A 672 -37.43 -4.83 4.25
C TYR A 672 -38.21 -5.58 3.15
N LEU A 673 -37.97 -6.88 2.98
CA LEU A 673 -38.62 -7.71 1.96
C LEU A 673 -40.13 -7.84 2.22
N ASP A 674 -40.54 -7.99 3.47
CA ASP A 674 -41.95 -8.07 3.85
C ASP A 674 -42.69 -6.77 3.49
N GLU A 675 -42.15 -5.61 3.88
CA GLU A 675 -42.78 -4.32 3.57
C GLU A 675 -42.77 -4.02 2.06
N LEU A 676 -41.67 -4.32 1.36
CA LEU A 676 -41.58 -4.19 -0.10
C LEU A 676 -42.67 -5.01 -0.79
N ASN A 677 -42.77 -6.30 -0.46
CA ASN A 677 -43.72 -7.21 -1.08
C ASN A 677 -45.17 -6.87 -0.72
N GLU A 678 -45.44 -6.43 0.51
CA GLU A 678 -46.77 -5.92 0.89
C GLU A 678 -47.20 -4.76 -0.03
N LYS A 679 -46.30 -3.80 -0.29
CA LYS A 679 -46.59 -2.67 -1.20
C LYS A 679 -46.78 -3.13 -2.64
N LEU A 680 -45.93 -4.01 -3.15
CA LEU A 680 -46.07 -4.56 -4.51
C LEU A 680 -47.41 -5.28 -4.69
N ILE A 681 -47.85 -6.04 -3.68
CA ILE A 681 -49.16 -6.72 -3.67
C ILE A 681 -50.30 -5.70 -3.64
N LYS A 682 -50.23 -4.69 -2.77
CA LYS A 682 -51.25 -3.63 -2.65
C LYS A 682 -51.40 -2.84 -3.97
N MET A 683 -50.30 -2.62 -4.69
CA MET A 683 -50.27 -1.95 -6.00
C MET A 683 -50.65 -2.88 -7.17
N ASN A 684 -50.84 -4.18 -6.91
CA ASN A 684 -51.16 -5.21 -7.91
C ASN A 684 -50.10 -5.33 -9.04
N CYS A 685 -48.81 -5.21 -8.70
CA CYS A 685 -47.70 -5.24 -9.66
C CYS A 685 -47.50 -6.61 -10.34
N GLY A 686 -47.97 -7.70 -9.70
CA GLY A 686 -47.68 -9.08 -10.15
C GLY A 686 -46.23 -9.56 -9.92
N SER A 687 -45.38 -8.68 -9.37
CA SER A 687 -43.98 -8.94 -9.04
C SER A 687 -43.79 -9.14 -7.53
N THR A 688 -42.81 -9.96 -7.16
CA THR A 688 -42.31 -10.09 -5.78
C THR A 688 -40.79 -10.22 -5.79
N TYR A 689 -40.16 -9.81 -4.69
CA TYR A 689 -38.73 -9.98 -4.46
C TYR A 689 -38.53 -10.90 -3.26
N SER A 690 -38.20 -12.16 -3.54
CA SER A 690 -38.06 -13.18 -2.49
C SER A 690 -36.68 -13.12 -1.84
N ARG A 691 -36.55 -13.69 -0.64
CA ARG A 691 -35.25 -13.85 0.03
C ARG A 691 -34.24 -14.61 -0.85
N SER A 692 -34.70 -15.63 -1.58
CA SER A 692 -33.85 -16.36 -2.53
C SER A 692 -33.39 -15.49 -3.71
N ASP A 693 -34.21 -14.54 -4.17
CA ASP A 693 -33.82 -13.62 -5.23
C ASP A 693 -32.81 -12.58 -4.69
N PHE A 694 -33.04 -12.08 -3.47
CA PHE A 694 -32.09 -11.22 -2.75
C PHE A 694 -30.71 -11.89 -2.59
N ASP A 695 -30.67 -13.14 -2.11
CA ASP A 695 -29.40 -13.85 -1.90
C ASP A 695 -28.66 -14.11 -3.24
N LYS A 696 -29.39 -14.34 -4.33
CA LYS A 696 -28.80 -14.46 -5.68
C LYS A 696 -28.23 -13.14 -6.18
N ASP A 697 -28.99 -12.05 -6.03
CA ASP A 697 -28.54 -10.71 -6.39
C ASP A 697 -27.30 -10.35 -5.57
N LEU A 698 -27.26 -10.71 -4.28
CA LEU A 698 -26.13 -10.48 -3.39
C LEU A 698 -24.88 -11.25 -3.82
N LYS A 699 -25.03 -12.50 -4.25
CA LYS A 699 -23.92 -13.27 -4.83
C LYS A 699 -23.41 -12.65 -6.14
N ALA A 700 -24.32 -12.18 -7.00
CA ALA A 700 -24.00 -11.55 -8.28
C ALA A 700 -23.34 -10.18 -8.12
N LEU A 701 -23.75 -9.41 -7.11
CA LEU A 701 -23.30 -8.05 -6.81
C LEU A 701 -22.28 -7.99 -5.65
N ARG A 702 -21.62 -9.10 -5.31
CA ARG A 702 -20.58 -9.16 -4.27
C ARG A 702 -19.44 -8.13 -4.44
N PHE A 703 -19.18 -7.71 -5.68
CA PHE A 703 -18.26 -6.61 -5.99
C PHE A 703 -18.73 -5.29 -5.35
N TYR A 704 -20.04 -5.01 -5.39
CA TYR A 704 -20.62 -3.77 -4.91
C TYR A 704 -20.59 -3.68 -3.38
N LEU A 705 -20.58 -4.83 -2.69
CA LEU A 705 -20.30 -4.90 -1.25
C LEU A 705 -18.91 -4.34 -0.94
N ILE A 706 -17.89 -4.79 -1.69
CA ILE A 706 -16.51 -4.31 -1.55
C ILE A 706 -16.41 -2.82 -1.90
N TYR A 707 -17.07 -2.40 -2.99
CA TYR A 707 -17.19 -1.00 -3.37
C TYR A 707 -17.74 -0.15 -2.22
N SER A 708 -18.87 -0.57 -1.63
CA SER A 708 -19.55 0.17 -0.56
C SER A 708 -18.62 0.39 0.62
N VAL A 709 -17.88 -0.65 1.04
CA VAL A 709 -16.88 -0.53 2.13
C VAL A 709 -15.77 0.46 1.78
N LEU A 710 -15.18 0.36 0.58
CA LEU A 710 -14.06 1.24 0.19
C LEU A 710 -14.49 2.69 -0.01
N PHE A 711 -15.68 2.89 -0.59
CA PHE A 711 -16.24 4.21 -0.86
C PHE A 711 -16.65 4.92 0.43
N SER A 712 -17.32 4.24 1.36
CA SER A 712 -17.68 4.79 2.67
C SER A 712 -16.46 5.18 3.52
N CYS A 713 -15.30 4.55 3.30
CA CYS A 713 -14.04 4.94 3.93
C CYS A 713 -13.38 6.20 3.29
N GLY A 714 -13.68 6.49 2.02
CA GLY A 714 -13.07 7.57 1.23
C GLY A 714 -13.81 8.91 1.28
N ASP A 715 -15.09 8.90 1.68
CA ASP A 715 -16.02 10.05 1.66
C ASP A 715 -15.74 11.11 2.75
N VAL A 716 -14.51 11.13 3.29
CA VAL A 716 -14.13 11.90 4.48
C VAL A 716 -13.02 12.87 4.13
N SER A 717 -13.35 14.15 4.19
CA SER A 717 -12.38 15.24 4.05
C SER A 717 -11.31 15.16 5.15
N PRO A 718 -10.00 15.18 4.83
CA PRO A 718 -8.90 14.90 5.76
C PRO A 718 -8.60 16.05 6.76
N ILE A 719 -9.60 16.84 7.14
CA ILE A 719 -9.43 18.15 7.79
C ILE A 719 -9.48 18.09 9.33
N ASP A 720 -10.08 17.05 9.94
CA ASP A 720 -10.21 16.97 11.41
C ASP A 720 -9.67 15.65 11.99
N GLN A 721 -8.70 15.76 12.90
CA GLN A 721 -8.02 14.64 13.56
C GLN A 721 -8.96 13.77 14.39
N LYS A 722 -10.06 14.36 14.91
CA LYS A 722 -11.10 13.66 15.66
C LYS A 722 -12.07 12.90 14.72
N LEU A 723 -12.37 13.50 13.56
CA LEU A 723 -13.19 12.88 12.52
C LEU A 723 -12.48 11.68 11.88
N ILE A 724 -11.15 11.75 11.75
CA ILE A 724 -10.31 10.62 11.32
C ILE A 724 -10.45 9.44 12.29
N GLU A 725 -10.61 9.66 13.60
CA GLU A 725 -10.80 8.57 14.58
C GLU A 725 -12.19 7.93 14.47
N ASP A 726 -13.24 8.73 14.23
CA ASP A 726 -14.62 8.23 14.04
C ASP A 726 -14.78 7.45 12.72
N VAL A 727 -14.15 7.94 11.66
CA VAL A 727 -14.09 7.29 10.33
C VAL A 727 -13.30 6.00 10.39
N PHE A 728 -12.29 5.98 11.24
CA PHE A 728 -11.49 4.81 11.50
C PHE A 728 -12.27 3.73 12.29
N ILE A 729 -13.22 4.13 13.15
CA ILE A 729 -14.19 3.22 13.78
C ILE A 729 -15.19 2.65 12.76
N LEU A 730 -15.67 3.49 11.83
CA LEU A 730 -16.58 3.09 10.73
C LEU A 730 -15.90 2.15 9.73
N ALA A 731 -14.67 2.45 9.30
CA ALA A 731 -13.88 1.56 8.45
C ALA A 731 -13.63 0.20 9.11
N LYS A 732 -13.31 0.17 10.42
CA LYS A 732 -13.20 -1.08 11.19
C LYS A 732 -14.50 -1.88 11.21
N ALA A 733 -15.62 -1.19 11.33
CA ALA A 733 -16.95 -1.77 11.38
C ALA A 733 -17.32 -2.46 10.06
N ASP A 734 -17.19 -1.73 8.97
CA ASP A 734 -17.60 -2.14 7.63
C ASP A 734 -16.74 -3.27 7.10
N ILE A 735 -15.44 -3.22 7.41
CA ILE A 735 -14.48 -4.27 7.09
C ILE A 735 -14.76 -5.56 7.90
N LYS A 736 -15.28 -5.46 9.14
CA LYS A 736 -15.72 -6.61 9.94
C LYS A 736 -17.00 -7.24 9.38
N CYS A 737 -17.93 -6.44 8.85
CA CYS A 737 -19.13 -6.92 8.17
C CYS A 737 -18.81 -7.66 6.87
N LEU A 738 -17.90 -7.11 6.05
CA LEU A 738 -17.36 -7.77 4.85
C LEU A 738 -16.78 -9.15 5.19
N TYR A 739 -16.04 -9.24 6.31
CA TYR A 739 -15.45 -10.47 6.81
C TYR A 739 -16.47 -11.51 7.28
N ASN A 740 -17.52 -11.10 8.01
CA ASN A 740 -18.59 -12.02 8.46
C ASN A 740 -19.42 -12.57 7.29
N ALA A 741 -19.71 -11.73 6.29
CA ALA A 741 -20.38 -12.16 5.05
C ALA A 741 -19.55 -13.20 4.28
N CYS A 742 -18.21 -13.07 4.28
CA CYS A 742 -17.32 -14.05 3.64
C CYS A 742 -17.13 -15.35 4.44
N LEU A 743 -17.45 -15.38 5.74
CA LEU A 743 -17.26 -16.56 6.61
C LEU A 743 -18.42 -17.57 6.54
N ASN A 744 -19.64 -17.12 6.27
CA ASN A 744 -20.83 -17.97 6.38
C ASN A 744 -21.11 -18.82 5.13
N ASP A 745 -20.42 -18.61 4.00
CA ASP A 745 -20.50 -19.51 2.85
C ASP A 745 -19.20 -19.51 2.00
N ALA A 746 -18.37 -20.55 2.12
CA ALA A 746 -17.18 -20.71 1.29
C ALA A 746 -17.50 -20.88 -0.21
N LYS A 747 -18.77 -21.06 -0.59
CA LYS A 747 -19.25 -21.12 -1.99
C LYS A 747 -19.55 -19.74 -2.59
N PHE A 748 -19.51 -18.68 -1.80
CA PHE A 748 -19.87 -17.31 -2.22
C PHE A 748 -19.00 -16.76 -3.36
N PHE A 749 -17.77 -17.27 -3.49
CA PHE A 749 -16.80 -16.89 -4.52
C PHE A 749 -16.70 -17.89 -5.68
N VAL A 750 -17.54 -18.92 -5.76
CA VAL A 750 -17.51 -19.89 -6.88
C VAL A 750 -18.43 -19.38 -8.01
N PRO A 751 -17.92 -19.17 -9.24
CA PRO A 751 -18.74 -18.75 -10.39
C PRO A 751 -19.81 -19.79 -10.76
N ASP A 752 -20.99 -19.34 -11.17
CA ASP A 752 -22.07 -20.24 -11.62
C ASP A 752 -21.78 -20.79 -13.03
N GLY A 753 -22.03 -22.09 -13.24
CA GLY A 753 -21.75 -22.81 -14.50
C GLY A 753 -20.91 -24.08 -14.31
N ILE A 754 -20.37 -24.30 -13.11
CA ILE A 754 -19.78 -25.58 -12.71
C ILE A 754 -20.91 -26.45 -12.15
N ASP A 755 -21.37 -27.41 -12.94
CA ASP A 755 -22.32 -28.41 -12.49
C ASP A 755 -21.70 -29.30 -11.41
N THR A 756 -21.95 -29.00 -10.13
CA THR A 756 -21.45 -29.81 -9.00
C THR A 756 -22.17 -31.15 -8.85
N SER A 757 -23.14 -31.48 -9.72
CA SER A 757 -23.88 -32.74 -9.67
C SER A 757 -23.27 -33.84 -10.57
N SER A 758 -22.42 -33.49 -11.53
CA SER A 758 -21.70 -34.45 -12.39
C SER A 758 -20.24 -34.73 -11.97
N PHE A 759 -19.70 -34.00 -11.00
CA PHE A 759 -18.38 -34.27 -10.42
C PHE A 759 -18.47 -35.23 -9.23
N HIS A 760 -18.57 -36.53 -9.51
CA HIS A 760 -17.99 -37.50 -8.60
C HIS A 760 -16.49 -37.59 -8.88
N LEU A 761 -15.69 -37.26 -7.85
CA LEU A 761 -14.23 -37.41 -7.72
C LEU A 761 -13.38 -36.45 -8.60
N ASP A 762 -12.82 -35.39 -7.99
CA ASP A 762 -11.44 -35.39 -7.46
C ASP A 762 -11.13 -34.02 -6.82
N SER A 763 -10.76 -33.98 -5.53
CA SER A 763 -10.56 -32.73 -4.76
C SER A 763 -9.34 -31.91 -5.20
N ASP A 764 -8.46 -32.48 -6.01
CA ASP A 764 -7.17 -31.90 -6.38
C ASP A 764 -7.26 -30.86 -7.50
N ALA A 765 -8.28 -30.93 -8.37
CA ALA A 765 -8.50 -29.94 -9.43
C ALA A 765 -9.04 -28.59 -8.91
N MET A 766 -9.72 -28.59 -7.75
CA MET A 766 -10.29 -27.38 -7.15
C MET A 766 -9.28 -26.65 -6.24
N GLN A 767 -8.38 -27.38 -5.57
CA GLN A 767 -7.28 -26.80 -4.77
C GLN A 767 -6.18 -26.15 -5.62
N THR A 768 -6.09 -26.49 -6.91
CA THR A 768 -5.03 -26.01 -7.80
C THR A 768 -5.36 -24.67 -8.48
N SER A 769 -6.58 -24.15 -8.36
CA SER A 769 -6.95 -22.80 -8.83
C SER A 769 -6.22 -21.71 -8.05
N LYS A 770 -5.48 -20.83 -8.75
CA LYS A 770 -4.81 -19.63 -8.16
C LYS A 770 -5.79 -18.70 -7.44
N PHE A 771 -7.05 -18.70 -7.85
CA PHE A 771 -8.12 -17.85 -7.30
C PHE A 771 -8.60 -18.35 -5.92
N TYR A 772 -8.82 -19.65 -5.76
CA TYR A 772 -9.25 -20.26 -4.48
C TYR A 772 -8.16 -20.17 -3.38
N ARG A 773 -6.89 -20.24 -3.78
CA ARG A 773 -5.73 -20.07 -2.88
C ARG A 773 -5.58 -18.63 -2.37
N GLY A 774 -5.95 -17.63 -3.16
CA GLY A 774 -5.93 -16.22 -2.75
C GLY A 774 -6.99 -15.88 -1.69
N CYS A 775 -8.21 -16.40 -1.85
CA CYS A 775 -9.31 -16.15 -0.92
C CYS A 775 -9.14 -16.85 0.44
N ASN A 776 -8.66 -18.11 0.46
CA ASN A 776 -8.40 -18.83 1.72
C ASN A 776 -7.22 -18.24 2.51
N TRP A 777 -6.18 -17.73 1.82
CA TRP A 777 -5.07 -17.04 2.46
C TRP A 777 -5.49 -15.72 3.11
N ALA A 778 -6.36 -14.94 2.44
CA ALA A 778 -6.92 -13.71 2.99
C ALA A 778 -7.83 -13.99 4.19
N LEU A 779 -8.73 -14.98 4.09
CA LEU A 779 -9.67 -15.36 5.17
C LEU A 779 -8.97 -15.90 6.43
N ALA A 780 -7.88 -16.66 6.26
CA ALA A 780 -7.05 -17.15 7.38
C ALA A 780 -6.31 -16.00 8.10
N LYS A 781 -5.83 -14.99 7.37
CA LYS A 781 -5.23 -13.78 7.94
C LYS A 781 -6.22 -12.94 8.73
N ILE A 782 -7.47 -12.85 8.27
CA ILE A 782 -8.50 -12.02 8.93
C ILE A 782 -9.04 -12.68 10.22
N LYS A 783 -9.15 -14.01 10.26
CA LYS A 783 -9.47 -14.79 11.48
C LYS A 783 -8.46 -14.60 12.62
N CYS A 784 -7.18 -14.43 12.28
CA CYS A 784 -6.11 -14.31 13.26
C CYS A 784 -6.06 -12.94 13.96
N VAL A 785 -6.41 -11.86 13.25
CA VAL A 785 -6.14 -10.48 13.71
C VAL A 785 -7.35 -9.79 14.37
N ILE A 786 -8.58 -10.23 14.13
CA ILE A 786 -9.77 -9.65 14.81
C ILE A 786 -9.87 -10.12 16.27
N THR A 787 -9.31 -11.28 16.61
CA THR A 787 -9.24 -11.75 18.01
C THR A 787 -8.25 -10.96 18.86
N THR A 788 -7.40 -10.10 18.29
CA THR A 788 -6.34 -9.37 19.02
C THR A 788 -6.66 -7.90 19.32
N GLY A 789 -7.49 -7.22 18.51
CA GLY A 789 -7.82 -5.79 18.69
C GLY A 789 -8.54 -5.42 20.00
N SER A 790 -9.40 -6.28 20.55
CA SER A 790 -10.02 -6.05 21.87
C SER A 790 -9.14 -6.47 23.06
N ARG A 791 -8.06 -7.23 22.79
CA ARG A 791 -7.16 -7.81 23.80
C ARG A 791 -5.91 -6.95 24.03
N ILE A 792 -5.52 -6.10 23.08
CA ILE A 792 -4.36 -5.18 23.20
C ILE A 792 -4.59 -4.07 24.24
N SER A 793 -5.82 -3.60 24.42
CA SER A 793 -6.19 -2.66 25.50
C SER A 793 -6.20 -3.34 26.88
N HIS A 794 -6.53 -4.63 26.94
CA HIS A 794 -6.43 -5.45 28.16
C HIS A 794 -4.97 -5.82 28.50
N ALA A 795 -4.14 -6.15 27.50
CA ALA A 795 -2.74 -6.52 27.70
C ALA A 795 -1.88 -5.36 28.21
N LYS A 796 -2.14 -4.12 27.74
CA LYS A 796 -1.49 -2.91 28.28
C LYS A 796 -1.88 -2.60 29.74
N ALA A 797 -3.08 -3.01 30.18
CA ALA A 797 -3.49 -2.92 31.58
C ALA A 797 -2.87 -4.04 32.46
N MET A 798 -2.41 -5.15 31.86
CA MET A 798 -1.84 -6.32 32.54
C MET A 798 -0.31 -6.31 32.64
N ALA A 799 0.38 -5.30 32.11
CA ALA A 799 1.85 -5.19 32.10
C ALA A 799 2.50 -5.02 33.50
N SER A 800 1.71 -4.98 34.57
CA SER A 800 2.17 -5.37 35.90
C SER A 800 1.37 -6.59 36.34
N THR A 801 1.98 -7.78 36.34
CA THR A 801 1.38 -9.00 36.90
C THR A 801 1.15 -8.78 38.39
N SER A 802 0.00 -8.22 38.75
CA SER A 802 -0.42 -8.18 40.15
C SER A 802 -0.49 -9.63 40.64
N LYS A 803 0.01 -9.88 41.84
CA LYS A 803 -0.04 -11.20 42.49
C LYS A 803 -1.46 -11.79 42.46
N ASP A 804 -2.47 -10.93 42.45
CA ASP A 804 -3.89 -11.28 42.37
C ASP A 804 -4.30 -11.87 41.02
N LEU A 805 -3.78 -11.34 39.90
CA LEU A 805 -4.02 -11.91 38.58
C LEU A 805 -3.43 -13.31 38.47
N VAL A 806 -2.19 -13.49 38.90
CA VAL A 806 -1.51 -14.80 38.90
C VAL A 806 -2.29 -15.81 39.74
N LEU A 807 -2.72 -15.41 40.94
CA LEU A 807 -3.56 -16.26 41.81
C LEU A 807 -4.91 -16.59 41.16
N SER A 808 -5.54 -15.66 40.43
CA SER A 808 -6.80 -15.92 39.73
C SER A 808 -6.65 -16.96 38.62
N ILE A 809 -5.56 -16.89 37.84
CA ILE A 809 -5.24 -17.86 36.79
C ILE A 809 -4.92 -19.23 37.41
N LEU A 810 -4.16 -19.29 38.51
CA LEU A 810 -3.84 -20.55 39.20
C LEU A 810 -5.09 -21.23 39.77
N LYS A 811 -6.09 -20.47 40.24
CA LYS A 811 -7.39 -21.03 40.67
C LYS A 811 -8.15 -21.69 39.52
N LEU A 812 -8.04 -21.16 38.31
CA LEU A 812 -8.63 -21.77 37.11
C LEU A 812 -7.86 -23.03 36.67
N CYS A 813 -6.53 -23.05 36.87
CA CYS A 813 -5.71 -24.23 36.60
C CYS A 813 -6.01 -25.40 37.56
N PHE A 814 -6.33 -25.10 38.81
CA PHE A 814 -6.54 -26.09 39.87
C PHE A 814 -7.88 -25.86 40.60
N PRO A 815 -9.02 -26.07 39.93
CA PRO A 815 -10.34 -25.75 40.49
C PRO A 815 -10.73 -26.64 41.69
N ALA A 816 -10.04 -27.76 41.89
CA ALA A 816 -10.27 -28.70 42.99
C ALA A 816 -9.47 -28.37 44.27
N ALA A 817 -8.59 -27.36 44.26
CA ALA A 817 -7.83 -26.96 45.44
C ALA A 817 -8.65 -26.00 46.32
N ASP A 818 -8.75 -26.30 47.62
CA ASP A 818 -9.39 -25.46 48.63
C ASP A 818 -8.60 -24.17 48.86
N ASN A 819 -7.27 -24.26 48.80
CA ASN A 819 -6.37 -23.12 48.96
C ASN A 819 -5.18 -23.22 48.00
N ILE A 820 -4.74 -22.07 47.48
CA ILE A 820 -3.60 -21.96 46.58
C ILE A 820 -2.65 -20.90 47.11
N ARG A 821 -1.39 -21.28 47.36
CA ARG A 821 -0.35 -20.38 47.82
C ARG A 821 0.87 -20.45 46.91
N ILE A 822 1.42 -19.29 46.54
CA ILE A 822 2.70 -19.22 45.83
C ILE A 822 3.80 -19.23 46.90
N ILE A 823 4.60 -20.31 46.95
CA ILE A 823 5.64 -20.51 47.98
C ILE A 823 6.98 -19.89 47.56
N HIS A 824 7.26 -19.91 46.25
CA HIS A 824 8.50 -19.42 45.69
C HIS A 824 8.21 -18.79 44.33
N ASP A 825 8.49 -17.49 44.23
CA ASP A 825 8.62 -16.76 42.98
C ASP A 825 10.12 -16.65 42.65
N GLN A 826 10.63 -17.57 41.83
CA GLN A 826 11.79 -17.16 41.03
C GLN A 826 11.26 -16.22 39.96
N LEU A 827 11.15 -14.93 40.33
CA LEU A 827 11.45 -13.85 39.40
C LEU A 827 12.93 -14.00 39.03
N GLU A 828 13.27 -15.04 38.26
CA GLU A 828 14.30 -14.81 37.25
C GLU A 828 13.73 -13.66 36.43
N GLU A 829 14.33 -12.47 36.55
CA GLU A 829 14.12 -11.39 35.59
C GLU A 829 14.13 -12.05 34.21
N GLY A 830 12.95 -12.13 33.60
CA GLY A 830 12.60 -13.21 32.68
C GLY A 830 13.71 -13.48 31.69
N GLN A 831 13.92 -14.75 31.33
CA GLN A 831 14.53 -15.02 30.04
C GLN A 831 13.62 -14.33 29.00
N ARG A 832 13.99 -13.11 28.62
CA ARG A 832 13.24 -12.26 27.70
C ARG A 832 13.42 -12.89 26.33
N HIS A 833 12.54 -13.83 25.99
CA HIS A 833 12.48 -14.36 24.64
C HIS A 833 11.88 -13.28 23.73
N LEU A 834 12.21 -13.33 22.45
CA LEU A 834 11.77 -12.32 21.47
C LEU A 834 10.24 -12.22 21.36
N THR A 835 9.52 -13.33 21.59
CA THR A 835 8.08 -13.44 21.37
C THR A 835 7.27 -13.47 22.67
N SER A 836 7.78 -14.03 23.77
CA SER A 836 7.04 -14.17 25.04
C SER A 836 7.96 -14.03 26.26
N ASP A 837 7.43 -13.49 27.35
CA ASP A 837 8.07 -13.55 28.66
C ASP A 837 7.62 -14.81 29.40
N VAL A 838 8.57 -15.54 30.00
CA VAL A 838 8.28 -16.77 30.75
C VAL A 838 8.50 -16.54 32.24
N THR A 839 7.47 -16.75 33.05
CA THR A 839 7.55 -16.67 34.52
C THR A 839 7.28 -18.04 35.14
N ARG A 840 8.11 -18.47 36.09
CA ARG A 840 8.01 -19.78 36.75
C ARG A 840 7.56 -19.63 38.20
N PHE A 841 6.67 -20.51 38.64
CA PHE A 841 6.06 -20.49 39.98
C PHE A 841 6.10 -21.86 40.64
N ILE A 842 6.38 -21.89 41.94
CA ILE A 842 6.13 -23.05 42.80
C ILE A 842 4.86 -22.78 43.61
N VAL A 843 3.84 -23.61 43.38
CA VAL A 843 2.49 -23.44 43.92
C VAL A 843 2.19 -24.57 44.89
N GLU A 844 1.75 -24.20 46.09
CA GLU A 844 1.15 -25.08 47.09
C GLU A 844 -0.35 -25.17 46.85
N LEU A 845 -0.86 -26.38 46.69
CA LEU A 845 -2.27 -26.70 46.57
C LEU A 845 -2.69 -27.45 47.82
N GLU A 846 -3.63 -26.89 48.59
CA GLU A 846 -4.30 -27.58 49.68
C GLU A 846 -5.61 -28.14 49.15
N GLN A 847 -5.76 -29.46 49.19
CA GLN A 847 -6.97 -30.16 48.76
C GLN A 847 -7.21 -31.34 49.71
N ASP A 848 -8.43 -31.45 50.26
CA ASP A 848 -8.81 -32.57 51.14
C ASP A 848 -7.86 -32.76 52.36
N HIS A 849 -7.40 -31.66 52.96
CA HIS A 849 -6.39 -31.62 54.05
C HIS A 849 -4.99 -32.17 53.67
N GLU A 850 -4.72 -32.45 52.40
CA GLU A 850 -3.38 -32.74 51.89
C GLU A 850 -2.77 -31.52 51.20
N THR A 851 -1.47 -31.33 51.39
CA THR A 851 -0.71 -30.26 50.76
C THR A 851 0.18 -30.83 49.65
N ARG A 852 0.01 -30.36 48.41
CA ARG A 852 0.77 -30.78 47.24
C ARG A 852 1.47 -29.61 46.59
N ARG A 853 2.69 -29.82 46.10
CA ARG A 853 3.45 -28.81 45.35
C ARG A 853 3.38 -29.06 43.85
N LYS A 854 3.19 -28.00 43.08
CA LYS A 854 3.21 -28.00 41.61
C LYS A 854 4.16 -26.91 41.11
N HIS A 855 4.92 -27.23 40.08
CA HIS A 855 5.80 -26.29 39.38
C HIS A 855 5.13 -25.92 38.06
N VAL A 856 4.99 -24.62 37.83
CA VAL A 856 4.18 -24.08 36.74
C VAL A 856 4.98 -23.00 36.00
N ALA A 857 4.95 -23.04 34.67
CA ALA A 857 5.49 -22.00 33.81
C ALA A 857 4.35 -21.26 33.11
N MET A 858 4.34 -19.93 33.19
CA MET A 858 3.42 -19.08 32.43
C MET A 858 4.19 -18.36 31.32
N LYS A 859 3.81 -18.61 30.06
CA LYS A 859 4.27 -17.81 28.91
C LYS A 859 3.26 -16.69 28.67
N ILE A 860 3.74 -15.46 28.73
CA ILE A 860 2.96 -14.23 28.55
C ILE A 860 3.40 -13.59 27.24
N PRO A 861 2.47 -13.21 26.33
CA PRO A 861 2.82 -12.47 25.12
C PRO A 861 3.66 -11.22 25.41
N THR A 862 4.64 -10.92 24.55
CA THR A 862 5.51 -9.75 24.73
C THR A 862 4.70 -8.45 24.85
N THR A 863 5.10 -7.56 25.76
CA THR A 863 4.45 -6.24 25.96
C THR A 863 5.01 -5.15 25.04
N SER A 864 6.05 -5.47 24.24
CA SER A 864 6.62 -4.54 23.26
C SER A 864 5.64 -4.36 22.09
N SER A 865 5.17 -3.13 21.85
CA SER A 865 4.14 -2.86 20.83
C SER A 865 4.53 -3.32 19.44
N ASP A 866 5.80 -3.16 19.09
CA ASP A 866 6.28 -3.38 17.73
C ASP A 866 6.50 -4.88 17.47
N PHE A 867 7.03 -5.60 18.47
CA PHE A 867 7.20 -7.05 18.42
C PHE A 867 5.89 -7.82 18.64
N LEU A 868 4.93 -7.26 19.39
CA LEU A 868 3.62 -7.89 19.60
C LEU A 868 2.83 -7.94 18.30
N ALA A 869 2.70 -6.82 17.60
CA ALA A 869 2.04 -6.76 16.29
C ALA A 869 2.72 -7.69 15.27
N TYR A 870 4.04 -7.83 15.37
CA TYR A 870 4.84 -8.74 14.56
C TYR A 870 4.51 -10.22 14.81
N CYS A 871 4.52 -10.64 16.09
CA CYS A 871 4.19 -12.01 16.49
C CYS A 871 2.75 -12.38 16.16
N GLU A 872 1.81 -11.44 16.33
CA GLU A 872 0.40 -11.63 15.96
C GLU A 872 0.21 -11.80 14.45
N ARG A 873 0.95 -11.04 13.62
CA ARG A 873 0.93 -11.21 12.15
C ARG A 873 1.37 -12.60 11.71
N LEU A 874 2.30 -13.21 12.43
CA LEU A 874 2.83 -14.56 12.15
C LEU A 874 2.00 -15.68 12.81
N ASP A 875 0.96 -15.32 13.56
CA ASP A 875 0.08 -16.23 14.29
C ASP A 875 0.79 -17.19 15.27
N VAL A 876 1.95 -16.78 15.80
CA VAL A 876 2.80 -17.68 16.60
C VAL A 876 2.14 -18.12 17.90
N TYR A 877 1.34 -17.24 18.53
CA TYR A 877 0.64 -17.54 19.78
C TYR A 877 -0.53 -18.52 19.61
N ASN A 878 -1.43 -18.29 18.64
CA ASN A 878 -2.57 -19.21 18.47
C ASN A 878 -2.09 -20.57 17.96
N ARG A 879 -0.99 -20.60 17.19
CA ARG A 879 -0.32 -21.82 16.78
C ARG A 879 0.22 -22.60 17.97
N GLU A 880 0.98 -21.96 18.87
CA GLU A 880 1.49 -22.60 20.08
C GLU A 880 0.34 -23.08 20.99
N ILE A 881 -0.69 -22.26 21.20
CA ILE A 881 -1.88 -22.64 21.97
C ILE A 881 -2.57 -23.85 21.36
N THR A 882 -2.83 -23.83 20.04
CA THR A 882 -3.47 -24.94 19.33
C THR A 882 -2.65 -26.23 19.44
N MET A 883 -1.32 -26.11 19.40
CA MET A 883 -0.43 -27.25 19.61
C MET A 883 -0.64 -27.89 20.98
N TYR A 884 -0.56 -27.09 22.05
CA TYR A 884 -0.70 -27.60 23.41
C TYR A 884 -2.11 -28.08 23.76
N GLU A 885 -3.15 -27.37 23.31
CA GLU A 885 -4.54 -27.68 23.66
C GLU A 885 -5.13 -28.83 22.85
N LYS A 886 -4.80 -28.92 21.55
CA LYS A 886 -5.54 -29.78 20.61
C LYS A 886 -4.67 -30.85 19.98
N VAL A 887 -3.47 -30.48 19.52
CA VAL A 887 -2.64 -31.36 18.69
C VAL A 887 -1.79 -32.31 19.53
N ILE A 888 -1.00 -31.80 20.47
CA ILE A 888 -0.13 -32.59 21.36
C ILE A 888 -0.92 -33.68 22.11
N PRO A 889 -2.11 -33.41 22.70
CA PRO A 889 -2.90 -34.47 23.33
C PRO A 889 -3.32 -35.60 22.38
N ARG A 890 -3.49 -35.32 21.08
CA ARG A 890 -3.79 -36.33 20.06
C ARG A 890 -2.53 -37.07 19.62
N ILE A 891 -1.43 -36.36 19.39
CA ILE A 891 -0.12 -36.97 19.08
C ILE A 891 0.30 -37.93 20.21
N ASN A 892 0.11 -37.54 21.47
CA ASN A 892 0.43 -38.34 22.64
C ASN A 892 -0.31 -39.70 22.68
N LYS A 893 -1.41 -39.88 21.95
CA LYS A 893 -2.10 -41.19 21.85
C LYS A 893 -1.31 -42.22 21.05
N TYR A 894 -0.42 -41.77 20.18
CA TYR A 894 0.44 -42.62 19.36
C TYR A 894 1.85 -42.80 19.94
N LEU A 895 2.16 -42.07 21.03
CA LEU A 895 3.46 -42.07 21.69
C LEU A 895 3.40 -42.83 23.02
N ASP A 896 4.45 -43.61 23.31
CA ASP A 896 4.57 -44.29 24.61
C ASP A 896 4.87 -43.29 25.76
N LYS A 897 5.46 -42.13 25.42
CA LYS A 897 5.74 -41.02 26.35
C LYS A 897 5.53 -39.68 25.64
N SER A 898 4.98 -38.70 26.35
CA SER A 898 4.85 -37.35 25.80
C SER A 898 6.21 -36.70 25.58
N LEU A 899 6.33 -35.93 24.50
CA LEU A 899 7.51 -35.16 24.13
C LEU A 899 7.37 -33.66 24.48
N ALA A 900 6.30 -33.25 25.15
CA ALA A 900 6.05 -31.86 25.51
C ALA A 900 5.59 -31.72 26.97
N PRO A 901 5.75 -30.53 27.59
CA PRO A 901 5.12 -30.20 28.86
C PRO A 901 3.60 -30.40 28.83
N ALA A 902 3.02 -30.75 29.97
CA ALA A 902 1.57 -30.78 30.10
C ALA A 902 0.98 -29.36 30.01
N HIS A 903 -0.02 -29.19 29.14
CA HIS A 903 -0.88 -28.02 29.14
C HIS A 903 -1.75 -28.02 30.40
N LEU A 904 -1.76 -26.91 31.14
CA LEU A 904 -2.59 -26.76 32.34
C LEU A 904 -3.80 -25.86 32.06
N TYR A 905 -3.57 -24.71 31.43
CA TYR A 905 -4.61 -23.74 31.15
C TYR A 905 -4.16 -22.72 30.09
N THR A 906 -5.13 -22.15 29.37
CA THR A 906 -4.92 -20.97 28.53
C THR A 906 -5.95 -19.93 28.88
N THR A 907 -5.52 -18.68 29.00
CA THR A 907 -6.43 -17.55 29.24
C THR A 907 -6.94 -16.96 27.92
N ASP A 908 -8.04 -16.21 27.98
CA ASP A 908 -8.49 -15.39 26.86
C ASP A 908 -7.40 -14.40 26.40
N SER A 909 -6.52 -13.95 27.28
CA SER A 909 -5.43 -13.04 26.89
C SER A 909 -4.22 -13.76 26.27
N LYS A 910 -4.37 -15.00 25.79
CA LYS A 910 -3.32 -15.83 25.18
C LYS A 910 -2.14 -16.16 26.11
N ILE A 911 -2.31 -16.01 27.44
CA ILE A 911 -1.34 -16.51 28.42
C ILE A 911 -1.45 -18.03 28.48
N LEU A 912 -0.34 -18.72 28.23
CA LEU A 912 -0.24 -20.17 28.22
C LEU A 912 0.39 -20.65 29.52
N VAL A 913 -0.31 -21.55 30.23
CA VAL A 913 0.15 -22.12 31.51
C VAL A 913 0.50 -23.58 31.31
N LEU A 914 1.76 -23.93 31.55
CA LEU A 914 2.35 -25.25 31.32
C LEU A 914 2.96 -25.83 32.60
N GLU A 915 3.11 -27.15 32.65
CA GLU A 915 3.97 -27.82 33.64
C GLU A 915 5.42 -27.32 33.49
N ASP A 916 6.03 -26.89 34.59
CA ASP A 916 7.47 -26.61 34.62
C ASP A 916 8.25 -27.92 34.86
N LEU A 917 8.93 -28.38 33.81
CA LEU A 917 9.64 -29.64 33.78
C LEU A 917 10.94 -29.67 34.60
N THR A 918 11.38 -28.52 35.14
CA THR A 918 12.57 -28.45 36.01
C THR A 918 12.43 -29.33 37.25
N ALA A 919 11.22 -29.44 37.80
CA ALA A 919 10.91 -30.32 38.93
C ALA A 919 11.15 -31.82 38.62
N ARG A 920 11.10 -32.19 37.35
CA ARG A 920 11.36 -33.55 36.86
C ARG A 920 12.81 -33.77 36.48
N GLY A 921 13.68 -32.77 36.67
CA GLY A 921 15.10 -32.81 36.35
C GLY A 921 15.42 -32.54 34.88
N TYR A 922 14.47 -31.96 34.13
CA TYR A 922 14.76 -31.47 32.78
C TYR A 922 15.32 -30.05 32.86
N VAL A 923 16.43 -29.80 32.18
CA VAL A 923 17.09 -28.49 32.14
C VAL A 923 17.45 -28.14 30.70
N SER A 924 17.49 -26.86 30.38
CA SER A 924 18.06 -26.41 29.11
C SER A 924 19.55 -26.74 29.07
N GLY A 925 20.06 -27.05 27.87
CA GLY A 925 21.51 -27.21 27.66
C GLY A 925 22.28 -25.91 27.95
N GLU A 926 23.60 -26.01 28.09
CA GLU A 926 24.44 -24.82 28.29
C GLU A 926 24.25 -23.81 27.15
N LYS A 927 24.08 -22.53 27.50
CA LYS A 927 23.65 -21.49 26.56
C LYS A 927 24.60 -21.33 25.35
N LEU A 928 25.90 -21.47 25.58
CA LEU A 928 26.95 -21.30 24.57
C LEU A 928 27.51 -22.64 24.02
N ALA A 929 27.11 -23.78 24.57
CA ALA A 929 27.56 -25.08 24.09
C ALA A 929 26.61 -25.66 23.03
N LEU A 930 27.19 -26.33 22.02
CA LEU A 930 26.44 -27.13 21.05
C LEU A 930 26.26 -28.56 21.58
N LEU A 931 25.26 -29.27 21.06
CA LEU A 931 24.90 -30.59 21.54
C LEU A 931 26.00 -31.63 21.26
N ASN A 932 26.19 -32.52 22.24
CA ASN A 932 27.06 -33.70 22.11
C ASN A 932 26.31 -34.88 21.46
N LEU A 933 27.04 -35.95 21.13
CA LEU A 933 26.47 -37.10 20.41
C LEU A 933 25.27 -37.74 21.14
N ALA A 934 25.30 -37.83 22.47
CA ALA A 934 24.23 -38.47 23.24
C ALA A 934 22.94 -37.64 23.22
N GLU A 935 23.07 -36.31 23.36
CA GLU A 935 21.96 -35.37 23.22
C GLU A 935 21.41 -35.35 21.78
N THR A 936 22.30 -35.28 20.77
CA THR A 936 21.91 -35.31 19.36
C THR A 936 21.13 -36.57 19.01
N LYS A 937 21.60 -37.76 19.43
CA LYS A 937 20.87 -39.01 19.24
C LYS A 937 19.50 -39.00 19.92
N SER A 938 19.41 -38.43 21.13
CA SER A 938 18.13 -38.30 21.83
C SER A 938 17.14 -37.40 21.08
N VAL A 939 17.60 -36.29 20.50
CA VAL A 939 16.75 -35.39 19.69
C VAL A 939 16.31 -36.08 18.39
N MET A 940 17.23 -36.73 17.67
CA MET A 940 16.90 -37.44 16.43
C MET A 940 15.85 -38.54 16.67
N LYS A 941 15.94 -39.30 17.77
CA LYS A 941 14.90 -40.26 18.16
C LYS A 941 13.56 -39.59 18.47
N ALA A 942 13.58 -38.49 19.21
CA ALA A 942 12.36 -37.75 19.51
C ALA A 942 11.71 -37.16 18.24
N PHE A 943 12.49 -36.68 17.27
CA PHE A 943 11.96 -36.27 15.96
C PHE A 943 11.32 -37.44 15.21
N ALA A 944 11.95 -38.62 15.22
CA ALA A 944 11.38 -39.81 14.56
C ALA A 944 9.99 -40.14 15.14
N HIS A 945 9.87 -40.18 16.47
CA HIS A 945 8.60 -40.41 17.16
C HIS A 945 7.58 -39.29 16.89
N TYR A 946 8.00 -38.03 16.93
CA TYR A 946 7.12 -36.89 16.70
C TYR A 946 6.60 -36.83 15.25
N HIS A 947 7.47 -37.06 14.27
CA HIS A 947 7.12 -37.06 12.85
C HIS A 947 6.25 -38.25 12.46
N SER A 948 6.51 -39.45 12.99
CA SER A 948 5.68 -40.64 12.73
C SER A 948 4.26 -40.47 13.32
N ALA A 949 4.16 -40.02 14.57
CA ALA A 949 2.90 -39.78 15.25
C ALA A 949 2.08 -38.64 14.61
N SER A 950 2.75 -37.56 14.19
CA SER A 950 2.06 -36.47 13.49
C SER A 950 1.66 -36.82 12.07
N HIS A 951 2.44 -37.62 11.33
CA HIS A 951 2.04 -38.16 10.03
C HIS A 951 0.80 -39.04 10.17
N LYS A 952 0.77 -39.91 11.19
CA LYS A 952 -0.39 -40.74 11.51
C LYS A 952 -1.62 -39.88 11.78
N LEU A 953 -1.49 -38.84 12.60
CA LEU A 953 -2.56 -37.88 12.88
C LEU A 953 -3.03 -37.16 11.61
N TYR A 954 -2.12 -36.73 10.75
CA TYR A 954 -2.44 -36.07 9.49
C TYR A 954 -3.24 -36.97 8.54
N VAL A 955 -2.92 -38.27 8.49
CA VAL A 955 -3.66 -39.24 7.67
C VAL A 955 -5.06 -39.52 8.23
N GLU A 956 -5.22 -39.58 9.55
CA GLU A 956 -6.51 -39.90 10.18
C GLU A 956 -7.45 -38.70 10.31
N ASP A 957 -6.91 -37.51 10.56
CA ASP A 957 -7.67 -36.29 10.86
C ASP A 957 -6.94 -35.07 10.29
N PRO A 958 -6.83 -34.92 8.96
CA PRO A 958 -6.09 -33.80 8.35
C PRO A 958 -6.65 -32.44 8.75
N GLY A 959 -7.96 -32.36 9.09
CA GLY A 959 -8.62 -31.14 9.55
C GLY A 959 -8.06 -30.60 10.86
N ILE A 960 -7.56 -31.45 11.76
CA ILE A 960 -6.93 -30.98 13.01
C ILE A 960 -5.64 -30.19 12.75
N LEU A 961 -5.02 -30.42 11.59
CA LEU A 961 -3.78 -29.77 11.16
C LEU A 961 -4.01 -28.64 10.15
N GLU A 962 -5.26 -28.21 9.92
CA GLU A 962 -5.60 -27.17 8.94
C GLU A 962 -4.83 -25.86 9.20
N ASN A 963 -4.71 -25.44 10.46
CA ASN A 963 -3.95 -24.24 10.87
C ASN A 963 -2.42 -24.37 10.66
N PHE A 964 -1.93 -25.59 10.41
CA PHE A 964 -0.53 -25.93 10.24
C PHE A 964 -0.17 -26.22 8.78
N LEU A 965 -1.11 -26.10 7.85
CA LEU A 965 -0.88 -26.32 6.42
C LEU A 965 0.03 -25.27 5.75
N TYR A 966 0.28 -24.17 6.43
CA TYR A 966 1.10 -23.05 5.97
C TYR A 966 2.14 -22.69 7.02
N SER A 967 3.29 -22.22 6.55
CA SER A 967 4.39 -21.85 7.42
C SER A 967 4.26 -20.42 7.94
N CYS A 968 4.61 -20.19 9.21
CA CYS A 968 4.80 -18.85 9.74
C CYS A 968 5.98 -18.11 9.08
N PHE A 969 6.82 -18.80 8.30
CA PHE A 969 7.91 -18.21 7.53
C PHE A 969 7.43 -17.52 6.23
N GLU A 970 6.20 -17.74 5.79
CA GLU A 970 5.62 -17.13 4.59
C GLU A 970 5.24 -15.65 4.82
N GLY A 971 5.91 -14.73 4.12
CA GLY A 971 5.64 -13.27 4.22
C GLY A 971 6.55 -12.50 5.19
N PHE A 972 7.51 -13.19 5.79
CA PHE A 972 8.53 -12.58 6.64
C PHE A 972 9.67 -12.01 5.78
N LYS A 973 10.04 -10.75 6.01
CA LYS A 973 11.13 -10.05 5.28
C LYS A 973 12.50 -10.41 5.86
N TRP A 974 12.93 -11.65 5.68
CA TRP A 974 14.18 -12.17 6.27
C TRP A 974 15.44 -11.45 5.79
N MET A 975 15.39 -10.84 4.60
CA MET A 975 16.53 -10.13 4.00
C MET A 975 17.05 -8.96 4.84
N GLU A 976 16.17 -8.28 5.58
CA GLU A 976 16.55 -7.17 6.44
C GLU A 976 17.38 -7.65 7.66
N ILE A 977 17.14 -8.88 8.13
CA ILE A 977 17.88 -9.50 9.26
C ILE A 977 19.16 -10.21 8.76
N ILE A 978 19.14 -10.78 7.56
CA ILE A 978 20.21 -11.63 7.01
C ILE A 978 21.37 -10.82 6.41
N ALA A 979 21.10 -9.66 5.82
CA ALA A 979 22.09 -8.89 5.07
C ALA A 979 23.38 -8.54 5.86
N PRO A 980 23.32 -8.15 7.16
CA PRO A 980 24.53 -7.86 7.94
C PRO A 980 25.44 -9.08 8.16
N TRP A 981 24.88 -10.29 8.21
CA TRP A 981 25.63 -11.52 8.50
C TRP A 981 26.51 -11.97 7.34
N LYS A 982 26.14 -11.62 6.11
CA LYS A 982 26.98 -11.86 4.91
C LYS A 982 28.37 -11.26 5.12
N SER A 983 28.43 -9.99 5.53
CA SER A 983 29.69 -9.28 5.76
C SER A 983 30.55 -9.92 6.85
N ILE A 984 29.92 -10.39 7.93
CA ILE A 984 30.62 -11.05 9.05
C ILE A 984 31.24 -12.38 8.61
N VAL A 985 30.49 -13.21 7.89
CA VAL A 985 30.98 -14.52 7.43
C VAL A 985 32.08 -14.36 6.38
N LEU A 986 31.94 -13.40 5.46
CA LEU A 986 32.99 -13.13 4.46
C LEU A 986 34.27 -12.61 5.10
N GLU A 987 34.17 -11.75 6.11
CA GLU A 987 35.34 -11.26 6.84
C GLU A 987 36.03 -12.36 7.66
N LEU A 988 35.25 -13.26 8.28
CA LEU A 988 35.78 -14.45 8.94
C LEU A 988 36.63 -15.29 7.97
N LEU A 989 36.11 -15.56 6.77
CA LEU A 989 36.83 -16.33 5.74
C LEU A 989 38.11 -15.61 5.28
N ARG A 990 38.09 -14.29 5.14
CA ARG A 990 39.28 -13.48 4.83
C ARG A 990 40.34 -13.59 5.94
N ARG A 991 39.95 -13.47 7.22
CA ARG A 991 40.88 -13.63 8.36
C ARG A 991 41.46 -15.04 8.47
N LYS A 992 40.68 -16.08 8.10
CA LYS A 992 41.15 -17.48 8.00
C LYS A 992 41.92 -17.78 6.71
N ASN A 993 42.01 -16.83 5.79
CA ASN A 993 42.65 -16.95 4.48
C ASN A 993 42.06 -18.10 3.61
N ASP A 994 40.76 -18.37 3.73
CA ASP A 994 40.05 -19.42 2.99
C ASP A 994 39.29 -18.83 1.79
N THR A 995 40.05 -18.41 0.77
CA THR A 995 39.51 -17.74 -0.42
C THR A 995 38.63 -18.62 -1.29
N ARG A 996 38.70 -19.95 -1.11
CA ARG A 996 37.90 -20.93 -1.85
C ARG A 996 36.41 -20.91 -1.47
N LEU A 997 36.10 -20.65 -0.20
CA LEU A 997 34.72 -20.62 0.30
C LEU A 997 34.01 -19.28 0.07
N ILE A 998 34.76 -18.19 -0.15
CA ILE A 998 34.22 -16.84 -0.37
C ILE A 998 33.16 -16.80 -1.50
N PRO A 999 33.47 -17.21 -2.75
CA PRO A 999 32.48 -17.15 -3.84
C PRO A 999 31.29 -18.07 -3.61
N LYS A 1000 31.48 -19.20 -2.93
CA LYS A 1000 30.41 -20.16 -2.58
C LYS A 1000 29.44 -19.57 -1.57
N VAL A 1001 29.94 -18.90 -0.55
CA VAL A 1001 29.11 -18.20 0.44
C VAL A 1001 28.40 -17.01 -0.21
N GLU A 1002 29.07 -16.24 -1.07
CA GLU A 1002 28.43 -15.14 -1.81
C GLU A 1002 27.27 -15.62 -2.69
N ALA A 1003 27.45 -16.73 -3.41
CA ALA A 1003 26.39 -17.36 -4.20
C ALA A 1003 25.24 -17.86 -3.31
N ALA A 1004 25.54 -18.47 -2.16
CA ALA A 1004 24.52 -18.92 -1.23
C ALA A 1004 23.69 -17.76 -0.68
N PHE A 1005 24.32 -16.65 -0.28
CA PHE A 1005 23.58 -15.46 0.13
C PHE A 1005 22.74 -14.89 -1.02
N LEU A 1006 23.27 -14.81 -2.24
CA LEU A 1006 22.53 -14.36 -3.43
C LEU A 1006 21.29 -15.23 -3.72
N TYR A 1007 21.43 -16.55 -3.55
CA TYR A 1007 20.32 -17.50 -3.66
C TYR A 1007 19.25 -17.23 -2.59
N LEU A 1008 19.67 -16.94 -1.35
CA LEU A 1008 18.74 -16.57 -0.27
C LEU A 1008 17.94 -15.29 -0.60
N GLU A 1009 18.51 -14.34 -1.35
CA GLU A 1009 17.83 -13.09 -1.75
C GLU A 1009 16.81 -13.29 -2.88
N LYS A 1010 17.06 -14.27 -3.76
CA LYS A 1010 16.24 -14.51 -4.96
C LYS A 1010 15.06 -15.45 -4.74
N GLU A 1011 15.23 -16.46 -3.89
CA GLU A 1011 14.19 -17.46 -3.67
C GLU A 1011 13.11 -16.99 -2.71
N LYS A 1012 11.85 -17.26 -3.06
CA LYS A 1012 10.71 -16.97 -2.18
C LYS A 1012 10.52 -18.13 -1.22
N VAL A 1013 10.43 -17.85 0.09
CA VAL A 1013 10.14 -18.87 1.10
C VAL A 1013 8.93 -19.75 0.75
N SER A 1014 7.88 -19.15 0.17
CA SER A 1014 6.68 -19.87 -0.27
C SER A 1014 6.91 -20.82 -1.45
N THR A 1015 7.92 -20.59 -2.29
CA THR A 1015 8.28 -21.54 -3.36
C THR A 1015 9.08 -22.71 -2.81
N VAL A 1016 9.95 -22.48 -1.82
CA VAL A 1016 10.75 -23.54 -1.19
C VAL A 1016 9.90 -24.48 -0.34
N LEU A 1017 8.92 -23.94 0.38
CA LEU A 1017 8.04 -24.68 1.31
C LEU A 1017 6.78 -25.27 0.66
N ASP A 1018 6.66 -25.23 -0.67
CA ASP A 1018 5.51 -25.80 -1.37
C ASP A 1018 5.40 -27.32 -1.09
N ARG A 1019 4.40 -27.68 -0.29
CA ARG A 1019 4.14 -29.05 0.16
C ARG A 1019 3.96 -30.05 -0.98
N SER A 1020 3.51 -29.59 -2.16
CA SER A 1020 3.33 -30.45 -3.33
C SER A 1020 4.64 -31.03 -3.86
N LYS A 1021 5.79 -30.49 -3.43
CA LYS A 1021 7.12 -30.96 -3.81
C LYS A 1021 7.62 -32.15 -2.98
N PHE A 1022 6.93 -32.50 -1.89
CA PHE A 1022 7.36 -33.52 -0.94
C PHE A 1022 6.38 -34.70 -0.95
N LYS A 1023 6.91 -35.91 -0.99
CA LYS A 1023 6.08 -37.14 -1.00
C LYS A 1023 5.59 -37.52 0.39
N PHE A 1024 6.34 -37.14 1.42
CA PHE A 1024 6.06 -37.46 2.81
C PHE A 1024 5.96 -36.15 3.60
N LEU A 1025 4.84 -35.96 4.29
CA LEU A 1025 4.58 -34.78 5.11
C LEU A 1025 4.41 -35.19 6.57
N ALA A 1026 5.06 -34.45 7.46
CA ALA A 1026 4.87 -34.54 8.89
C ALA A 1026 4.69 -33.13 9.47
N LEU A 1027 4.14 -33.04 10.67
CA LEU A 1027 4.13 -31.78 11.40
C LEU A 1027 5.54 -31.53 11.91
N ASN A 1028 6.20 -30.50 11.39
CA ASN A 1028 7.50 -30.06 11.90
C ASN A 1028 7.29 -29.19 13.14
N HIS A 1029 8.23 -29.24 14.07
CA HIS A 1029 8.37 -28.29 15.19
C HIS A 1029 8.56 -26.87 14.65
N GLY A 1030 9.31 -26.71 13.56
CA GLY A 1030 9.43 -25.46 12.82
C GLY A 1030 10.48 -24.50 13.36
N ASP A 1031 10.82 -24.58 14.65
CA ASP A 1031 11.95 -23.86 15.28
C ASP A 1031 12.85 -24.83 16.08
N SER A 1032 13.48 -25.75 15.37
CA SER A 1032 14.23 -26.89 15.93
C SER A 1032 15.64 -26.53 16.44
N ARG A 1033 15.74 -25.44 17.22
CA ARG A 1033 16.98 -24.97 17.86
C ARG A 1033 17.20 -25.60 19.24
N LYS A 1034 18.45 -25.80 19.66
CA LYS A 1034 18.81 -26.45 20.94
C LYS A 1034 18.14 -25.85 22.18
N ASP A 1035 17.86 -24.55 22.15
CA ASP A 1035 17.27 -23.83 23.30
C ASP A 1035 15.81 -24.23 23.54
N ASN A 1036 15.18 -24.84 22.53
CA ASN A 1036 13.82 -25.38 22.58
C ASN A 1036 13.80 -26.86 22.99
N PHE A 1037 14.94 -27.43 23.41
CA PHE A 1037 15.06 -28.79 23.92
C PHE A 1037 15.52 -28.79 25.38
N LEU A 1038 14.74 -29.44 26.24
CA LEU A 1038 15.08 -29.67 27.64
C LEU A 1038 15.58 -31.08 27.83
N PHE A 1039 16.76 -31.23 28.42
CA PHE A 1039 17.43 -32.51 28.60
C PHE A 1039 17.37 -32.98 30.05
N LYS A 1040 17.22 -34.29 30.22
CA LYS A 1040 17.41 -34.96 31.50
C LYS A 1040 18.48 -36.03 31.34
N HIS A 1041 19.58 -35.84 32.06
CA HIS A 1041 20.72 -36.74 32.05
C HIS A 1041 20.57 -37.80 33.15
N SER A 1042 20.79 -39.05 32.79
CA SER A 1042 20.98 -40.18 33.70
C SER A 1042 22.26 -40.91 33.32
N GLU A 1043 22.81 -41.75 34.20
CA GLU A 1043 24.13 -42.39 34.01
C GLU A 1043 24.31 -43.08 32.64
N ASN A 1044 23.22 -43.57 32.01
CA ASN A 1044 23.28 -44.29 30.73
C ASN A 1044 22.32 -43.79 29.64
N GLN A 1045 21.50 -42.76 29.90
CA GLN A 1045 20.49 -42.29 28.95
C GLN A 1045 20.28 -40.78 29.05
N VAL A 1046 20.12 -40.15 27.88
CA VAL A 1046 19.65 -38.77 27.75
C VAL A 1046 18.18 -38.83 27.30
N GLN A 1047 17.32 -38.06 27.96
CA GLN A 1047 15.93 -37.87 27.56
C GLN A 1047 15.73 -36.42 27.16
N VAL A 1048 14.84 -36.17 26.21
CA VAL A 1048 14.52 -34.84 25.70
C VAL A 1048 13.03 -34.54 25.77
N GLN A 1049 12.70 -33.27 25.98
CA GLN A 1049 11.36 -32.69 25.84
C GLN A 1049 11.47 -31.45 24.96
N PHE A 1050 10.53 -31.29 24.05
CA PHE A 1050 10.42 -30.14 23.15
C PHE A 1050 9.54 -29.07 23.81
N VAL A 1051 9.92 -27.81 23.61
CA VAL A 1051 9.15 -26.63 24.05
C VAL A 1051 9.14 -25.60 22.91
N ASP A 1052 8.29 -24.59 23.02
CA ASP A 1052 8.19 -23.48 22.05
C ASP A 1052 7.71 -23.88 20.64
N TYR A 1053 6.50 -24.43 20.58
CA TYR A 1053 5.84 -24.92 19.35
C TYR A 1053 5.24 -23.81 18.47
N GLN A 1054 5.79 -22.59 18.55
CA GLN A 1054 5.23 -21.38 17.96
C GLN A 1054 5.41 -21.27 16.43
N CYS A 1055 6.22 -22.15 15.83
CA CYS A 1055 6.56 -22.15 14.41
C CYS A 1055 6.09 -23.40 13.65
N CYS A 1056 5.27 -24.27 14.25
CA CYS A 1056 4.90 -25.56 13.66
C CYS A 1056 4.17 -25.45 12.31
N PHE A 1057 4.50 -26.32 11.36
CA PHE A 1057 3.74 -26.47 10.11
C PHE A 1057 4.01 -27.83 9.44
N CYS A 1058 3.11 -28.25 8.56
CA CYS A 1058 3.20 -29.49 7.82
C CYS A 1058 4.13 -29.33 6.60
N CYS A 1059 5.23 -30.07 6.59
CA CYS A 1059 6.21 -30.08 5.52
C CYS A 1059 6.96 -31.43 5.50
N SER A 1060 7.97 -31.58 4.65
CA SER A 1060 8.90 -32.71 4.78
C SER A 1060 9.59 -32.67 6.15
N PRO A 1061 9.74 -33.80 6.85
CA PRO A 1061 10.45 -33.85 8.13
C PRO A 1061 11.95 -33.51 8.02
N ALA A 1062 12.48 -33.47 6.79
CA ALA A 1062 13.81 -32.94 6.53
C ALA A 1062 13.94 -31.44 6.91
N PHE A 1063 12.83 -30.71 7.06
CA PHE A 1063 12.84 -29.30 7.46
C PHE A 1063 13.40 -29.10 8.88
N ASP A 1064 12.84 -29.80 9.88
CA ASP A 1064 13.33 -29.72 11.26
C ASP A 1064 14.80 -30.10 11.36
N ILE A 1065 15.21 -31.15 10.65
CA ILE A 1065 16.60 -31.61 10.61
C ILE A 1065 17.51 -30.57 9.94
N SER A 1066 17.04 -29.91 8.87
CA SER A 1066 17.77 -28.86 8.15
C SER A 1066 18.02 -27.63 9.02
N ILE A 1067 17.12 -27.33 9.97
CA ILE A 1067 17.30 -26.28 10.98
C ILE A 1067 18.14 -26.77 12.17
N PHE A 1068 17.97 -28.02 12.57
CA PHE A 1068 18.59 -28.57 13.77
C PHE A 1068 20.11 -28.62 13.71
N TRP A 1069 20.69 -29.23 12.67
CA TRP A 1069 22.15 -29.45 12.66
C TRP A 1069 22.98 -28.16 12.64
N PRO A 1070 22.70 -27.12 11.81
CA PRO A 1070 23.55 -25.95 11.78
C PRO A 1070 23.28 -25.03 12.97
N GLY A 1071 22.14 -25.19 13.65
CA GLY A 1071 21.73 -24.36 14.79
C GLY A 1071 22.10 -24.93 16.15
N SER A 1072 22.37 -26.23 16.25
CA SER A 1072 22.32 -26.95 17.53
C SER A 1072 23.42 -27.98 17.75
N VAL A 1073 23.99 -28.59 16.71
CA VAL A 1073 24.86 -29.76 16.85
C VAL A 1073 26.33 -29.37 16.68
N SER A 1074 27.21 -29.93 17.51
CA SER A 1074 28.65 -29.67 17.39
C SER A 1074 29.21 -30.21 16.07
N VAL A 1075 30.14 -29.44 15.46
CA VAL A 1075 30.77 -29.80 14.18
C VAL A 1075 31.47 -31.16 14.27
N ASP A 1076 32.13 -31.46 15.40
CA ASP A 1076 32.82 -32.74 15.62
C ASP A 1076 31.85 -33.94 15.53
N VAL A 1077 30.61 -33.78 16.04
CA VAL A 1077 29.57 -34.81 15.95
C VAL A 1077 29.06 -34.95 14.51
N LEU A 1078 28.82 -33.84 13.81
CA LEU A 1078 28.38 -33.86 12.41
C LEU A 1078 29.45 -34.50 11.51
N GLU A 1079 30.72 -34.14 11.67
CA GLU A 1079 31.79 -34.71 10.83
C GLU A 1079 31.95 -36.22 11.01
N ALA A 1080 31.76 -36.74 12.23
CA ALA A 1080 31.96 -38.13 12.57
C ALA A 1080 30.73 -39.03 12.39
N HIS A 1081 29.51 -38.48 12.56
CA HIS A 1081 28.29 -39.29 12.72
C HIS A 1081 27.09 -38.82 11.88
N PHE A 1082 27.25 -37.89 10.93
CA PHE A 1082 26.11 -37.35 10.17
C PHE A 1082 25.25 -38.42 9.49
N ASP A 1083 25.87 -39.33 8.74
CA ASP A 1083 25.13 -40.39 8.03
C ASP A 1083 24.47 -41.37 9.01
N ASP A 1084 25.20 -41.77 10.06
CA ASP A 1084 24.68 -42.66 11.11
C ASP A 1084 23.44 -42.08 11.81
N LEU A 1085 23.43 -40.76 12.06
CA LEU A 1085 22.33 -40.05 12.72
C LEU A 1085 21.08 -39.99 11.84
N ILE A 1086 21.25 -39.78 10.53
CA ILE A 1086 20.14 -39.82 9.56
C ILE A 1086 19.59 -41.23 9.46
N ASP A 1087 20.45 -42.24 9.34
CA ASP A 1087 20.02 -43.63 9.23
C ASP A 1087 19.31 -44.11 10.51
N GLU A 1088 19.79 -43.70 11.69
CA GLU A 1088 19.12 -43.97 12.97
C GLU A 1088 17.74 -43.29 13.04
N TYR A 1089 17.61 -42.04 12.60
CA TYR A 1089 16.33 -41.35 12.51
C TYR A 1089 15.34 -42.04 11.55
N LEU A 1090 15.79 -42.38 10.34
CA LEU A 1090 14.93 -43.03 9.33
C LEU A 1090 14.51 -44.43 9.77
N HIS A 1091 15.41 -45.17 10.44
CA HIS A 1091 15.08 -46.49 10.98
C HIS A 1091 13.98 -46.41 12.04
N GLU A 1092 14.11 -45.52 13.02
CA GLU A 1092 13.11 -45.33 14.09
C GLU A 1092 11.78 -44.80 13.53
N LEU A 1093 11.82 -43.82 12.63
CA LEU A 1093 10.64 -43.24 11.99
C LEU A 1093 9.82 -44.31 11.25
N ASN A 1094 10.48 -45.12 10.42
CA ASN A 1094 9.82 -46.17 9.64
C ASN A 1094 9.36 -47.34 10.52
N ALA A 1095 10.08 -47.65 11.60
CA ALA A 1095 9.63 -48.63 12.59
C ALA A 1095 8.33 -48.19 13.27
N ASP A 1096 8.23 -46.92 13.66
CA ASP A 1096 7.01 -46.35 14.23
C ASP A 1096 5.86 -46.29 13.22
N LEU A 1097 6.10 -45.81 11.99
CA LEU A 1097 5.07 -45.79 10.95
C LEU A 1097 4.47 -47.18 10.72
N LYS A 1098 5.31 -48.21 10.72
CA LYS A 1098 4.88 -49.61 10.63
C LYS A 1098 4.08 -50.04 11.86
N LYS A 1099 4.52 -49.69 13.08
CA LYS A 1099 3.80 -49.97 14.34
C LYS A 1099 2.43 -49.29 14.37
N LEU A 1100 2.31 -48.08 13.81
CA LEU A 1100 1.09 -47.28 13.73
C LEU A 1100 0.17 -47.67 12.54
N GLY A 1101 0.58 -48.63 11.72
CA GLY A 1101 -0.19 -49.10 10.56
C GLY A 1101 -0.28 -48.10 9.41
N CYS A 1102 0.71 -47.21 9.26
CA CYS A 1102 0.80 -46.30 8.12
C CYS A 1102 1.31 -47.06 6.88
N ALA A 1103 0.71 -46.79 5.71
CA ALA A 1103 1.19 -47.35 4.44
C ALA A 1103 2.43 -46.62 3.90
N SER A 1104 2.66 -45.39 4.33
CA SER A 1104 3.78 -44.53 3.91
C SER A 1104 5.11 -44.97 4.53
N THR A 1105 6.19 -44.85 3.76
CA THR A 1105 7.58 -44.94 4.24
C THR A 1105 8.33 -43.67 3.86
N TYR A 1106 9.39 -43.36 4.59
CA TYR A 1106 10.29 -42.24 4.29
C TYR A 1106 11.71 -42.76 4.16
N GLU A 1107 12.15 -42.92 2.92
CA GLU A 1107 13.42 -43.57 2.59
C GLU A 1107 14.56 -42.55 2.50
N ARG A 1108 15.81 -43.04 2.60
CA ARG A 1108 17.01 -42.20 2.51
C ARG A 1108 17.04 -41.34 1.25
N THR A 1109 16.61 -41.89 0.11
CA THR A 1109 16.55 -41.15 -1.16
C THR A 1109 15.53 -40.01 -1.15
N ASP A 1110 14.43 -40.16 -0.42
CA ASP A 1110 13.44 -39.09 -0.27
C ASP A 1110 13.97 -38.01 0.69
N PHE A 1111 14.62 -38.40 1.78
CA PHE A 1111 15.31 -37.46 2.68
C PHE A 1111 16.38 -36.63 1.96
N ASP A 1112 17.27 -37.27 1.20
CA ASP A 1112 18.34 -36.56 0.48
C ASP A 1112 17.78 -35.63 -0.62
N SER A 1113 16.65 -36.00 -1.22
CA SER A 1113 15.92 -35.14 -2.18
C SER A 1113 15.30 -33.93 -1.49
N ASP A 1114 14.63 -34.15 -0.36
CA ASP A 1114 13.94 -33.11 0.38
C ASP A 1114 14.91 -32.16 1.08
N SER A 1115 15.99 -32.68 1.68
CA SER A 1115 17.07 -31.89 2.25
C SER A 1115 17.73 -30.98 1.21
N ARG A 1116 17.92 -31.45 -0.03
CA ARG A 1116 18.40 -30.60 -1.12
C ARG A 1116 17.43 -29.47 -1.47
N LYS A 1117 16.11 -29.74 -1.52
CA LYS A 1117 15.11 -28.68 -1.74
C LYS A 1117 15.07 -27.68 -0.58
N LEU A 1118 15.30 -28.15 0.65
CA LEU A 1118 15.19 -27.37 1.88
C LEU A 1118 16.52 -26.75 2.36
N ARG A 1119 17.61 -26.89 1.60
CA ARG A 1119 18.94 -26.36 1.93
C ARG A 1119 18.96 -24.86 2.24
N TYR A 1120 18.00 -24.10 1.68
CA TYR A 1120 17.73 -22.71 2.04
C TYR A 1120 17.66 -22.52 3.57
N PHE A 1121 16.94 -23.41 4.26
CA PHE A 1121 16.73 -23.34 5.69
C PHE A 1121 17.93 -23.79 6.51
N SER A 1122 18.81 -24.62 5.96
CA SER A 1122 20.10 -24.93 6.58
C SER A 1122 21.06 -23.73 6.56
N PHE A 1123 21.11 -22.99 5.45
CA PHE A 1123 21.88 -21.74 5.40
C PHE A 1123 21.28 -20.66 6.29
N PHE A 1124 19.96 -20.56 6.32
CA PHE A 1124 19.26 -19.67 7.24
C PHE A 1124 19.54 -20.00 8.71
N SER A 1125 19.41 -21.26 9.12
CA SER A 1125 19.68 -21.69 10.50
C SER A 1125 21.15 -21.48 10.88
N PHE A 1126 22.09 -21.68 9.95
CA PHE A 1126 23.50 -21.34 10.15
C PHE A 1126 23.71 -19.85 10.48
N ILE A 1127 22.95 -18.96 9.84
CA ILE A 1127 23.00 -17.52 10.13
C ILE A 1127 22.39 -17.22 11.50
N CYS A 1128 21.27 -17.87 11.85
CA CYS A 1128 20.68 -17.76 13.19
C CYS A 1128 21.61 -18.32 14.29
N LEU A 1129 22.41 -19.35 14.02
CA LEU A 1129 23.47 -19.80 14.93
C LEU A 1129 24.48 -18.69 15.17
N CYS A 1130 24.90 -17.96 14.13
CA CYS A 1130 25.85 -16.86 14.28
C CYS A 1130 25.36 -15.81 15.29
N VAL A 1131 24.04 -15.54 15.29
CA VAL A 1131 23.37 -14.67 16.28
C VAL A 1131 23.48 -15.24 17.70
N ASN A 1132 23.23 -16.54 17.88
CA ASN A 1132 23.18 -17.17 19.21
C ASN A 1132 24.57 -17.51 19.79
N ALA A 1133 25.56 -17.78 18.94
CA ALA A 1133 26.92 -18.16 19.32
C ALA A 1133 27.80 -16.97 19.69
N SER A 1134 27.36 -15.75 19.37
CA SER A 1134 28.00 -14.51 19.82
C SER A 1134 27.39 -14.10 21.17
N SER A 1135 28.18 -13.50 22.06
CA SER A 1135 27.74 -13.00 23.38
C SER A 1135 26.82 -11.76 23.28
N MET A 1136 25.77 -11.84 22.45
CA MET A 1136 24.91 -10.72 22.06
C MET A 1136 23.98 -10.29 23.21
N SER A 1137 24.00 -8.99 23.48
CA SER A 1137 22.95 -8.31 24.22
C SER A 1137 21.74 -8.02 23.31
N ARG A 1138 20.60 -7.70 23.90
CA ARG A 1138 19.41 -7.26 23.14
C ARG A 1138 19.69 -6.00 22.31
N GLN A 1139 20.50 -5.09 22.82
CA GLN A 1139 20.93 -3.90 22.09
C GLN A 1139 21.76 -4.27 20.85
N ASP A 1140 22.65 -5.28 20.96
CA ASP A 1140 23.41 -5.76 19.80
C ASP A 1140 22.49 -6.31 18.70
N VAL A 1141 21.38 -6.97 19.06
CA VAL A 1141 20.37 -7.47 18.10
C VAL A 1141 19.61 -6.31 17.46
N GLU A 1142 19.16 -5.34 18.25
CA GLU A 1142 18.45 -4.14 17.77
C GLU A 1142 19.35 -3.28 16.85
N ASP A 1143 20.63 -3.14 17.18
CA ASP A 1143 21.63 -2.43 16.38
C ASP A 1143 21.96 -3.14 15.05
N MET A 1144 21.79 -4.47 14.99
CA MET A 1144 21.95 -5.24 13.75
C MET A 1144 20.71 -5.22 12.86
N VAL A 1145 19.52 -5.05 13.43
CA VAL A 1145 18.26 -4.82 12.69
C VAL A 1145 18.24 -3.39 12.11
N HIS A 1146 18.94 -2.45 12.75
CA HIS A 1146 19.12 -1.07 12.28
C HIS A 1146 20.61 -0.74 12.10
N PRO A 1147 21.28 -1.35 11.10
CA PRO A 1147 22.72 -1.23 10.94
C PRO A 1147 23.14 0.24 10.69
N SER A 1148 24.09 0.72 11.50
CA SER A 1148 24.74 2.03 11.34
C SER A 1148 26.21 1.87 10.97
N GLU A 1149 26.83 2.90 10.38
CA GLU A 1149 28.26 2.91 10.01
C GLU A 1149 29.20 2.68 11.21
N THR A 1150 28.73 2.87 12.44
CA THR A 1150 29.52 2.74 13.67
C THR A 1150 29.28 1.42 14.42
N ASN A 1151 28.06 0.86 14.37
CA ASN A 1151 27.72 -0.32 15.15
C ASN A 1151 28.17 -1.63 14.48
N VAL A 1152 28.10 -1.72 13.16
CA VAL A 1152 28.43 -2.96 12.42
C VAL A 1152 29.93 -3.31 12.49
N PRO A 1153 30.90 -2.37 12.30
CA PRO A 1153 32.32 -2.70 12.40
C PRO A 1153 32.79 -3.05 13.82
N ASN A 1154 32.24 -2.38 14.84
CA ASN A 1154 32.56 -2.68 16.25
C ASN A 1154 32.02 -4.06 16.66
N PHE A 1155 30.81 -4.40 16.21
CA PHE A 1155 30.21 -5.70 16.43
C PHE A 1155 30.97 -6.82 15.69
N LEU A 1156 31.36 -6.56 14.44
CA LEU A 1156 32.20 -7.45 13.63
C LEU A 1156 33.50 -7.82 14.35
N ASP A 1157 34.19 -6.82 14.93
CA ASP A 1157 35.45 -7.07 15.62
C ASP A 1157 35.27 -7.80 16.96
N LYS A 1158 34.14 -7.61 17.64
CA LYS A 1158 33.75 -8.38 18.84
C LYS A 1158 33.55 -9.86 18.52
N CYS A 1159 32.71 -10.19 17.53
CA CYS A 1159 32.41 -11.58 17.16
C CYS A 1159 33.64 -12.34 16.66
N LEU A 1160 34.51 -11.69 15.86
CA LEU A 1160 35.69 -12.33 15.30
C LEU A 1160 36.85 -12.53 16.31
N LYS A 1161 36.73 -12.01 17.54
CA LYS A 1161 37.67 -12.25 18.65
C LYS A 1161 37.24 -13.41 19.56
N GLU A 1162 36.00 -13.88 19.43
CA GLU A 1162 35.42 -14.94 20.25
C GLU A 1162 35.62 -16.32 19.60
N ASP A 1163 36.52 -17.15 20.14
CA ASP A 1163 36.78 -18.51 19.62
C ASP A 1163 35.51 -19.40 19.63
N GLN A 1164 34.61 -19.15 20.58
CA GLN A 1164 33.29 -19.79 20.69
C GLN A 1164 32.36 -19.48 19.50
N PHE A 1165 32.59 -18.38 18.78
CA PHE A 1165 31.88 -18.03 17.55
C PHE A 1165 32.67 -18.51 16.32
N VAL A 1166 33.97 -18.21 16.27
CA VAL A 1166 34.84 -18.46 15.10
C VAL A 1166 34.93 -19.95 14.74
N ARG A 1167 35.10 -20.83 15.75
CA ARG A 1167 35.33 -22.26 15.50
C ARG A 1167 34.08 -22.98 14.96
N PRO A 1168 32.87 -22.85 15.55
CA PRO A 1168 31.67 -23.50 15.01
C PRO A 1168 31.26 -22.98 13.63
N VAL A 1169 31.30 -21.66 13.43
CA VAL A 1169 30.89 -21.03 12.16
C VAL A 1169 31.80 -21.47 11.01
N TYR A 1170 33.12 -21.42 11.20
CA TYR A 1170 34.06 -21.87 10.17
C TYR A 1170 34.00 -23.39 9.93
N GLY A 1171 33.81 -24.18 10.99
CA GLY A 1171 33.64 -25.63 10.87
C GLY A 1171 32.40 -26.03 10.07
N LEU A 1172 31.26 -25.38 10.31
CA LEU A 1172 30.02 -25.62 9.55
C LEU A 1172 30.16 -25.26 8.06
N LEU A 1173 30.86 -24.18 7.71
CA LEU A 1173 31.10 -23.84 6.30
C LEU A 1173 31.89 -24.92 5.56
N LYS A 1174 32.90 -25.50 6.21
CA LYS A 1174 33.64 -26.66 5.66
C LYS A 1174 32.77 -27.89 5.54
N PHE A 1175 31.92 -28.12 6.53
CA PHE A 1175 30.99 -29.24 6.51
C PHE A 1175 29.96 -29.12 5.38
N PHE A 1176 29.37 -27.93 5.16
CA PHE A 1176 28.48 -27.66 4.03
C PHE A 1176 29.16 -27.87 2.68
N GLU A 1177 30.45 -27.51 2.58
CA GLU A 1177 31.22 -27.79 1.38
C GLU A 1177 31.47 -29.29 1.17
N LYS A 1178 31.77 -30.05 2.22
CA LYS A 1178 31.91 -31.51 2.14
C LYS A 1178 30.61 -32.16 1.65
N LEU A 1179 29.46 -31.64 2.10
CA LEU A 1179 28.13 -32.08 1.67
C LEU A 1179 27.71 -31.56 0.29
N LYS A 1180 28.57 -30.80 -0.40
CA LYS A 1180 28.29 -30.17 -1.71
C LYS A 1180 27.05 -29.29 -1.70
N MET A 1181 26.72 -28.69 -0.55
CA MET A 1181 25.54 -27.83 -0.43
C MET A 1181 25.66 -26.54 -1.25
N PHE A 1182 26.87 -26.17 -1.66
CA PHE A 1182 27.16 -25.02 -2.52
C PHE A 1182 27.19 -25.34 -4.02
N ASP A 1183 27.27 -26.60 -4.44
CA ASP A 1183 27.56 -26.94 -5.85
C ASP A 1183 26.35 -26.77 -6.79
N GLU A 1184 25.13 -26.67 -6.24
CA GLU A 1184 23.88 -26.47 -6.99
C GLU A 1184 23.26 -25.07 -6.77
N LEU A 1185 24.00 -24.14 -6.14
CA LEU A 1185 23.64 -22.73 -5.90
C LEU A 1185 24.39 -21.84 -6.90
#